data_AF-A0A2E3BY18-F1
#
_entry.id   AF-A0A2E3BY18-F1
#
_cell.length_a   1.000
_cell.length_b   1.000
_cell.length_c   1.000
_cell.angle_alpha   90.00
_cell.angle_beta   90.00
_cell.angle_gamma   90.00
#
_symmetry.space_group_name_H-M   'P 1'
#
loop_
_entity.id
_entity.type
_entity.pdbx_description
1 polymer ?
#
loop_
_entity_poly.entity_id
_entity_poly.type
_entity_poly.pdbx_seq_one_letter_code
_entity_poly.pdbx_strand_id
1 'polypeptide(L)'
;TKIVTIRSDKSHNLNAGDQIIVKNVISNTNQNGSIDRGYNGTFAVTSVTNDKVFSYSTTDTLGIVHDVGTWTDNTGTRNTALPRFQRNNNSDNLFVYRTETINKYVDGSQDGVYHLYVLNGGNTLEEEFTNSKYNQNVVNLYPELDRDNIDDNPKEAKSYAKRFPLGDVVTNDLKKSITRETANIALSNFNVTSTIVSITGNDGANPYLNFSKEHKFNGLRGFGTITGGSGHTAGDGVHHNIKIFNSAAAPASAVWYGATAKVTLASGSVTEVEITEPGSGYKTGGVVAQNDRYYFDSSLPSQGGLGGAPSSYITVTDDDISLAQVVTNKSSGDYIQVTGITTASDAYYRINDVSGNKQLRINKPTTDRIVDGQQVVHVGPVVEVSSSSGTDTTTFVTSTSHGLIKGNSFRVLKSDDSLIGDFIVEDIVNTTSFTSKTGVSGGISSPKYILKHGLSANNANSGKNGENLGVRGYSFFGQDVLRLTADITTTDEIPVSLQYASGLTNTQIENIVKSKFRLGSYIQIDSEIMRIIDSDIKTGIKLKVIRGSMGTIVDNHTDNSQVKAVKPLAVELRRPSILRASGHTFEYLGYGPGNYSTGLPQVQLKTPTEREEFLSQSQETSCGTVVYTGMNDKGDFYIGNTKISSDSGEQITFDIPVPTVTGEDPSALSVVFDEVIIKDRLLVEGGTSKQILSQFDGPVTFNGKLRINKDLRLTEGLTVDGAVKFTNDTDSTSDCTGALNGGLIVEGGAAIRKRLNICGDTKIFSTTVSSSTSTGALVVSGGVGITGSTYIGGSLSITGLLNANGGLKFPDDAKAIFGTDNDLEIYHSGTKSVINATNSEFEIQGGTDPGDTLGITIGGQTVIRAVKAMTGVSVAQLLYSDGSTSSTKLETISTGIKVSGDLEVTGDITAFWSASDSTLKDNVTAIPSALDKIKAISGNTFTWKGFRDQTPEGEQDTGVIAQEVEALGLPGLVKTNEDGHKSVSYTKLIPVLIEAIKELSTKVDALS
;
A
#
# COMPACT_ATOMS: atom_id res chain seq x y z
N THR A 1 14.95 34.47 60.27
CA THR A 1 13.84 34.77 59.34
C THR A 1 12.57 34.14 59.88
N LYS A 2 11.47 34.89 60.04
CA LYS A 2 10.18 34.29 60.45
C LYS A 2 9.57 33.59 59.23
N ILE A 3 9.07 32.36 59.41
CA ILE A 3 8.46 31.52 58.38
C ILE A 3 6.94 31.50 58.60
N VAL A 4 6.17 31.66 57.54
CA VAL A 4 4.71 31.46 57.54
C VAL A 4 4.40 30.09 56.96
N THR A 5 3.54 29.33 57.63
CA THR A 5 3.05 28.03 57.14
C THR A 5 1.58 28.14 56.80
N ILE A 6 1.23 27.80 55.56
CA ILE A 6 -0.15 27.79 55.06
C ILE A 6 -0.60 26.35 54.91
N ARG A 7 -1.80 26.05 55.42
CA ARG A 7 -2.57 24.86 55.06
C ARG A 7 -3.70 25.28 54.12
N SER A 8 -3.66 24.81 52.89
CA SER A 8 -4.72 25.03 51.90
C SER A 8 -5.86 24.04 52.06
N ASP A 9 -7.06 24.45 51.62
CA ASP A 9 -8.25 23.59 51.58
C ASP A 9 -8.10 22.53 50.47
N LYS A 10 -7.63 22.96 49.29
CA LYS A 10 -7.35 22.13 48.11
C LYS A 10 -5.86 21.82 47.98
N SER A 11 -5.52 20.74 47.28
CA SER A 11 -4.14 20.46 46.90
C SER A 11 -3.53 21.63 46.11
N HIS A 12 -2.40 22.17 46.59
CA HIS A 12 -1.84 23.42 46.07
C HIS A 12 -0.98 23.24 44.81
N ASN A 13 -0.46 22.03 44.56
CA ASN A 13 0.41 21.72 43.40
C ASN A 13 1.58 22.72 43.25
N LEU A 14 2.20 23.10 44.37
CA LEU A 14 3.33 24.03 44.42
C LEU A 14 4.61 23.24 44.65
N ASN A 15 5.72 23.75 44.13
CA ASN A 15 7.07 23.28 44.42
C ASN A 15 7.83 24.32 45.25
N ALA A 16 8.91 23.89 45.92
CA ALA A 16 9.83 24.83 46.54
C ALA A 16 10.48 25.71 45.45
N GLY A 17 10.51 27.02 45.66
CA GLY A 17 10.94 28.00 44.67
C GLY A 17 9.84 28.60 43.79
N ASP A 18 8.61 28.07 43.81
CA ASP A 18 7.47 28.68 43.13
C ASP A 18 7.20 30.08 43.71
N GLN A 19 6.81 31.03 42.86
CA GLN A 19 6.33 32.34 43.28
C GLN A 19 4.81 32.32 43.42
N ILE A 20 4.33 32.76 44.58
CA ILE A 20 2.91 32.86 44.90
C ILE A 20 2.54 34.30 45.26
N ILE A 21 1.27 34.64 45.01
CA ILE A 21 0.67 35.88 45.49
C ILE A 21 -0.40 35.51 46.51
N VAL A 22 -0.19 35.93 47.76
CA VAL A 22 -1.13 35.72 48.87
C VAL A 22 -2.03 36.95 48.99
N LYS A 23 -3.35 36.73 49.06
CA LYS A 23 -4.38 37.79 49.07
C LYS A 23 -5.45 37.50 50.13
N ASN A 24 -6.06 38.58 50.62
CA ASN A 24 -7.21 38.58 51.53
C ASN A 24 -6.98 37.89 52.88
N VAL A 25 -5.73 37.72 53.33
CA VAL A 25 -5.45 37.25 54.69
C VAL A 25 -5.58 38.43 55.65
N ILE A 26 -6.42 38.32 56.67
CA ILE A 26 -6.63 39.35 57.67
C ILE A 26 -5.85 39.01 58.94
N SER A 27 -5.16 40.01 59.47
CA SER A 27 -4.45 39.94 60.75
C SER A 27 -4.68 41.20 61.58
N ASN A 28 -4.28 41.18 62.84
CA ASN A 28 -4.32 42.38 63.69
C ASN A 28 -3.49 43.55 63.15
N THR A 29 -2.49 43.30 62.31
CA THR A 29 -1.67 44.32 61.61
C THR A 29 -2.17 44.64 60.19
N ASN A 30 -3.09 43.85 59.63
CA ASN A 30 -3.72 44.07 58.32
C ASN A 30 -5.22 43.71 58.34
N GLN A 31 -6.04 44.57 58.95
CA GLN A 31 -7.46 44.32 59.21
C GLN A 31 -8.34 44.27 57.95
N ASN A 32 -7.88 44.88 56.85
CA ASN A 32 -8.63 44.95 55.59
C ASN A 32 -8.11 43.98 54.52
N GLY A 33 -7.13 43.12 54.84
CA GLY A 33 -6.53 42.20 53.87
C GLY A 33 -5.88 42.91 52.68
N SER A 34 -5.34 44.11 52.88
CA SER A 34 -4.69 44.90 51.83
C SER A 34 -3.47 44.17 51.27
N ILE A 35 -3.21 44.34 49.97
CA ILE A 35 -2.04 43.76 49.30
C ILE A 35 -0.74 44.34 49.87
N ASP A 36 0.34 43.56 49.81
CA ASP A 36 1.68 43.91 50.27
C ASP A 36 1.76 44.37 51.73
N ARG A 37 0.90 43.80 52.59
CA ARG A 37 0.90 44.04 54.05
C ARG A 37 0.54 42.76 54.80
N GLY A 38 1.08 42.61 56.01
CA GLY A 38 0.77 41.47 56.86
C GLY A 38 1.21 40.16 56.20
N TYR A 39 0.29 39.22 56.00
CA TYR A 39 0.54 37.96 55.28
C TYR A 39 0.38 38.08 53.76
N ASN A 40 -0.09 39.22 53.23
CA ASN A 40 -0.40 39.40 51.82
C ASN A 40 0.78 40.03 51.07
N GLY A 41 1.04 39.54 49.86
CA GLY A 41 2.19 39.98 49.06
C GLY A 41 2.63 38.90 48.09
N THR A 42 3.79 39.11 47.46
CA THR A 42 4.38 38.16 46.49
C THR A 42 5.61 37.49 47.09
N PHE A 43 5.53 36.18 47.33
CA PHE A 43 6.53 35.42 48.06
C PHE A 43 7.04 34.21 47.27
N ALA A 44 8.28 33.80 47.54
CA ALA A 44 8.80 32.51 47.08
C ALA A 44 8.49 31.42 48.12
N VAL A 45 8.01 30.27 47.66
CA VAL A 45 7.78 29.08 48.50
C VAL A 45 9.12 28.56 48.99
N THR A 46 9.31 28.51 50.31
CA THR A 46 10.57 28.04 50.92
C THR A 46 10.62 26.52 51.03
N SER A 47 9.49 25.88 51.31
CA SER A 47 9.39 24.42 51.44
C SER A 47 7.95 23.95 51.28
N VAL A 48 7.81 22.69 50.87
CA VAL A 48 6.53 21.99 50.76
C VAL A 48 6.58 20.77 51.67
N THR A 49 5.64 20.69 52.60
CA THR A 49 5.58 19.59 53.58
C THR A 49 4.77 18.42 53.02
N ASN A 50 3.63 18.73 52.41
CA ASN A 50 2.75 17.79 51.69
C ASN A 50 1.92 18.58 50.67
N ASP A 51 1.03 17.91 49.96
CA ASP A 51 0.18 18.47 48.90
C ASP A 51 -0.74 19.64 49.32
N LYS A 52 -0.91 19.88 50.63
CA LYS A 52 -1.77 20.92 51.21
C LYS A 52 -1.05 21.88 52.14
N VAL A 53 0.22 21.64 52.46
CA VAL A 53 0.96 22.43 53.45
C VAL A 53 2.28 22.88 52.85
N PHE A 54 2.44 24.19 52.73
CA PHE A 54 3.66 24.83 52.27
C PHE A 54 4.04 26.00 53.17
N SER A 55 5.28 26.45 53.04
CA SER A 55 5.81 27.57 53.80
C SER A 55 6.47 28.62 52.92
N TYR A 56 6.47 29.86 53.38
CA TYR A 56 7.16 30.98 52.74
C TYR A 56 7.74 31.93 53.80
N SER A 57 8.69 32.77 53.38
CA SER A 57 9.34 33.76 54.24
C SER A 57 8.45 34.98 54.47
N THR A 58 8.55 35.63 55.63
CA THR A 58 7.97 36.97 55.86
C THR A 58 8.62 38.07 55.01
N THR A 59 9.71 37.76 54.31
CA THR A 59 10.33 38.64 53.31
C THR A 59 9.78 38.33 51.93
N ASP A 60 9.24 39.33 51.25
CA ASP A 60 8.72 39.19 49.88
C ASP A 60 9.83 39.14 48.82
N THR A 61 9.43 38.93 47.56
CA THR A 61 10.35 38.84 46.42
C THR A 61 11.06 40.16 46.06
N LEU A 62 10.67 41.29 46.65
CA LEU A 62 11.37 42.58 46.53
C LEU A 62 12.33 42.84 47.70
N GLY A 63 12.45 41.89 48.64
CA GLY A 63 13.30 42.02 49.82
C GLY A 63 12.65 42.78 50.98
N ILE A 64 11.35 43.11 50.91
CA ILE A 64 10.64 43.83 51.96
C ILE A 64 10.19 42.83 53.02
N VAL A 65 10.45 43.13 54.30
CA VAL A 65 10.02 42.31 55.44
C VAL A 65 8.63 42.76 55.91
N HIS A 66 7.67 41.85 55.91
CA HIS A 66 6.29 42.11 56.32
C HIS A 66 6.07 41.81 57.80
N ASP A 67 5.34 42.70 58.50
CA ASP A 67 4.87 42.44 59.86
C ASP A 67 3.51 41.71 59.86
N VAL A 68 3.58 40.38 59.93
CA VAL A 68 2.41 39.49 59.78
C VAL A 68 1.38 39.59 60.91
N GLY A 69 1.79 39.93 62.13
CA GLY A 69 0.90 39.97 63.29
C GLY A 69 0.30 38.61 63.67
N THR A 70 -0.94 38.62 64.18
CA THR A 70 -1.75 37.44 64.54
C THR A 70 -2.91 37.30 63.57
N TRP A 71 -3.08 36.10 63.02
CA TRP A 71 -4.16 35.75 62.10
C TRP A 71 -5.55 35.84 62.76
N THR A 72 -6.53 36.44 62.06
CA THR A 72 -7.89 36.67 62.58
C THR A 72 -9.02 36.33 61.59
N ASP A 73 -8.73 35.70 60.45
CA ASP A 73 -9.80 35.36 59.49
C ASP A 73 -10.79 34.33 60.04
N ASN A 74 -12.07 34.49 59.68
CA ASN A 74 -13.08 33.44 59.84
C ASN A 74 -13.24 32.65 58.52
N THR A 75 -12.62 31.48 58.44
CA THR A 75 -12.66 30.61 57.26
C THR A 75 -13.92 29.75 57.14
N GLY A 76 -14.83 29.81 58.12
CA GLY A 76 -16.12 29.11 58.10
C GLY A 76 -17.14 29.75 57.15
N THR A 77 -17.04 31.05 56.89
CA THR A 77 -17.94 31.75 55.95
C THR A 77 -17.37 31.69 54.54
N ARG A 78 -18.05 30.97 53.62
CA ARG A 78 -17.56 30.75 52.26
C ARG A 78 -18.02 31.86 51.29
N ASN A 79 -17.18 32.87 51.08
CA ASN A 79 -17.44 33.98 50.16
C ASN A 79 -16.16 34.35 49.36
N THR A 80 -16.26 35.37 48.50
CA THR A 80 -15.14 35.83 47.64
C THR A 80 -14.02 36.56 48.39
N ALA A 81 -14.24 36.93 49.66
CA ALA A 81 -13.26 37.56 50.53
C ALA A 81 -12.39 36.55 51.30
N LEU A 82 -12.58 35.24 51.08
CA LEU A 82 -11.74 34.22 51.71
C LEU A 82 -10.24 34.43 51.41
N PRO A 83 -9.37 34.17 52.39
CA PRO A 83 -7.93 34.09 52.18
C PRO A 83 -7.59 33.10 51.08
N ARG A 84 -6.73 33.50 50.14
CA ARG A 84 -6.32 32.68 49.01
C ARG A 84 -4.91 32.98 48.56
N PHE A 85 -4.33 32.03 47.84
CA PHE A 85 -3.08 32.25 47.11
C PHE A 85 -3.27 31.90 45.64
N GLN A 86 -2.45 32.50 44.79
CA GLN A 86 -2.39 32.22 43.36
C GLN A 86 -0.93 31.95 43.00
N ARG A 87 -0.66 30.88 42.24
CA ARG A 87 0.68 30.67 41.69
C ARG A 87 0.89 31.66 40.55
N ASN A 88 1.90 32.52 40.67
CA ASN A 88 2.24 33.51 39.66
C ASN A 88 3.36 33.00 38.73
N ASN A 89 4.31 32.25 39.27
CA ASN A 89 5.43 31.69 38.50
C ASN A 89 5.81 30.33 39.10
N ASN A 90 5.98 29.30 38.26
CA ASN A 90 6.50 27.99 38.65
C ASN A 90 8.03 27.87 38.48
N SER A 91 8.71 28.98 38.15
CA SER A 91 10.17 29.10 38.03
C SER A 91 10.83 28.33 36.88
N ASP A 92 10.02 27.67 36.06
CA ASP A 92 10.43 27.00 34.82
C ASP A 92 10.22 27.86 33.59
N ASN A 93 11.06 27.61 32.60
CA ASN A 93 11.11 28.35 31.36
C ASN A 93 10.71 27.43 30.21
N LEU A 94 9.46 27.55 29.76
CA LEU A 94 8.93 26.86 28.59
C LEU A 94 8.44 27.91 27.59
N PHE A 95 8.86 27.83 26.32
CA PHE A 95 8.46 28.76 25.28
C PHE A 95 7.74 28.07 24.13
N VAL A 96 6.86 28.81 23.48
CA VAL A 96 6.16 28.36 22.28
C VAL A 96 7.02 28.71 21.08
N TYR A 97 7.63 27.69 20.46
CA TYR A 97 8.41 27.85 19.23
C TYR A 97 7.51 28.11 18.03
N ARG A 98 6.44 27.32 17.90
CA ARG A 98 5.48 27.40 16.79
C ARG A 98 4.07 27.17 17.28
N THR A 99 3.11 27.84 16.66
CA THR A 99 1.68 27.62 16.88
C THR A 99 1.01 27.18 15.59
N GLU A 100 0.21 26.12 15.66
CA GLU A 100 -0.72 25.75 14.59
C GLU A 100 -2.14 26.12 15.02
N THR A 101 -2.87 26.83 14.16
CA THR A 101 -4.26 27.21 14.43
C THR A 101 -5.19 26.14 13.87
N ILE A 102 -5.88 25.43 14.76
CA ILE A 102 -6.90 24.43 14.40
C ILE A 102 -8.21 25.16 14.13
N ASN A 103 -8.70 25.89 15.12
CA ASN A 103 -9.88 26.73 15.04
C ASN A 103 -9.51 28.16 15.40
N LYS A 104 -9.86 29.11 14.53
CA LYS A 104 -9.57 30.52 14.78
C LYS A 104 -10.50 31.06 15.86
N TYR A 105 -9.92 31.80 16.82
CA TYR A 105 -10.72 32.55 17.78
C TYR A 105 -11.56 33.63 17.09
N VAL A 106 -12.84 33.71 17.46
CA VAL A 106 -13.76 34.76 17.03
C VAL A 106 -14.39 35.36 18.28
N ASP A 107 -14.09 36.63 18.54
CA ASP A 107 -14.58 37.34 19.72
C ASP A 107 -16.11 37.25 19.86
N GLY A 108 -16.57 36.96 21.06
CA GLY A 108 -17.99 36.77 21.41
C GLY A 108 -18.71 35.59 20.72
N SER A 109 -18.06 34.80 19.86
CA SER A 109 -18.72 33.76 19.06
C SER A 109 -18.08 32.38 19.16
N GLN A 110 -16.75 32.27 19.16
CA GLN A 110 -16.05 31.00 19.05
C GLN A 110 -14.69 31.04 19.75
N ASP A 111 -14.43 30.05 20.60
CA ASP A 111 -13.12 29.85 21.20
C ASP A 111 -12.08 29.45 20.14
N GLY A 112 -10.82 29.83 20.37
CA GLY A 112 -9.70 29.43 19.53
C GLY A 112 -9.08 28.13 20.01
N VAL A 113 -8.81 27.20 19.10
CA VAL A 113 -8.10 25.94 19.38
C VAL A 113 -6.75 26.01 18.67
N TYR A 114 -5.68 25.88 19.45
CA TYR A 114 -4.31 26.01 18.97
C TYR A 114 -3.47 24.82 19.45
N HIS A 115 -2.71 24.22 18.53
CA HIS A 115 -1.65 23.29 18.89
C HIS A 115 -0.34 24.07 19.08
N LEU A 116 0.31 23.87 20.22
CA LEU A 116 1.53 24.58 20.59
C LEU A 116 2.72 23.62 20.51
N TYR A 117 3.75 24.01 19.77
CA TYR A 117 5.06 23.38 19.82
C TYR A 117 5.87 24.07 20.91
N VAL A 118 6.02 23.39 22.04
CA VAL A 118 6.66 23.94 23.24
C VAL A 118 8.05 23.35 23.40
N LEU A 119 9.03 24.19 23.71
CA LEU A 119 10.42 23.83 23.99
C LEU A 119 10.88 24.40 25.34
N ASN A 120 11.89 23.77 25.93
CA ASN A 120 12.50 24.21 27.19
C ASN A 120 13.54 25.33 26.95
N GLY A 121 13.54 26.35 27.81
CA GLY A 121 14.53 27.43 27.84
C GLY A 121 15.15 27.67 29.22
N GLY A 122 15.18 26.62 30.02
CA GLY A 122 15.72 26.60 31.38
C GLY A 122 17.16 26.09 31.50
N ASN A 123 17.91 25.93 30.40
CA ASN A 123 19.22 25.27 30.44
C ASN A 123 20.30 26.21 30.99
N THR A 124 20.86 25.90 32.17
CA THR A 124 21.88 26.71 32.84
C THR A 124 23.29 26.19 32.60
N LEU A 125 24.27 27.06 32.81
CA LEU A 125 25.68 26.71 32.94
C LEU A 125 25.97 26.21 34.37
N GLU A 126 26.97 25.35 34.52
CA GLU A 126 27.27 24.71 35.82
C GLU A 126 28.07 25.60 36.79
N GLU A 127 28.99 26.43 36.29
CA GLU A 127 29.95 27.19 37.14
C GLU A 127 29.83 28.70 36.98
N GLU A 128 29.98 29.21 35.76
CA GLU A 128 29.96 30.64 35.44
C GLU A 128 28.62 31.04 34.84
N PHE A 129 28.16 32.27 35.11
CA PHE A 129 26.86 32.77 34.63
C PHE A 129 25.67 31.84 34.95
N THR A 130 25.70 31.18 36.12
CA THR A 130 24.69 30.21 36.59
C THR A 130 23.26 30.77 36.66
N ASN A 131 23.13 32.10 36.70
CA ASN A 131 21.84 32.80 36.64
C ASN A 131 21.26 32.89 35.21
N SER A 132 22.06 32.63 34.18
CA SER A 132 21.64 32.69 32.77
C SER A 132 21.10 31.34 32.32
N LYS A 133 19.91 31.35 31.74
CA LYS A 133 19.23 30.18 31.16
C LYS A 133 19.12 30.35 29.65
N TYR A 134 19.31 29.29 28.88
CA TYR A 134 19.32 29.31 27.42
C TYR A 134 18.29 28.34 26.82
N ASN A 135 17.79 28.69 25.63
CA ASN A 135 16.82 27.91 24.87
C ASN A 135 17.42 26.59 24.35
N GLN A 136 16.63 25.53 24.31
CA GLN A 136 17.01 24.30 23.59
C GLN A 136 17.34 24.61 22.14
N ASN A 137 18.27 23.85 21.58
CA ASN A 137 18.62 23.98 20.17
C ASN A 137 17.49 23.47 19.28
N VAL A 138 16.79 24.40 18.64
CA VAL A 138 15.62 24.13 17.79
C VAL A 138 15.99 23.32 16.54
N VAL A 139 17.24 23.35 16.10
CA VAL A 139 17.72 22.53 14.97
C VAL A 139 17.40 21.04 15.19
N ASN A 140 17.50 20.59 16.44
CA ASN A 140 17.29 19.20 16.86
C ASN A 140 15.83 18.90 17.24
N LEU A 141 14.86 19.69 16.76
CA LEU A 141 13.43 19.50 17.04
C LEU A 141 12.97 18.10 16.60
N TYR A 142 13.46 17.64 15.46
CA TYR A 142 13.25 16.29 14.95
C TYR A 142 14.44 15.43 15.36
N PRO A 143 14.21 14.31 16.06
CA PRO A 143 15.25 13.33 16.31
C PRO A 143 15.85 12.83 14.99
N GLU A 144 17.15 12.58 15.00
CA GLU A 144 17.87 12.01 13.87
C GLU A 144 17.29 10.63 13.54
N LEU A 145 16.85 10.48 12.29
CA LEU A 145 16.25 9.25 11.81
C LEU A 145 17.33 8.20 11.54
N ASP A 146 17.11 6.99 12.04
CA ASP A 146 17.87 5.81 11.65
C ASP A 146 17.00 4.98 10.69
N ARG A 147 17.38 4.93 9.41
CA ARG A 147 16.57 4.25 8.36
C ARG A 147 16.50 2.75 8.57
N ASP A 148 17.51 2.16 9.20
CA ASP A 148 17.58 0.72 9.44
C ASP A 148 16.87 0.34 10.75
N ASN A 149 16.79 1.26 11.71
CA ASN A 149 16.15 1.06 13.01
C ASN A 149 15.25 2.25 13.38
N ILE A 150 14.10 2.33 12.71
CA ILE A 150 13.10 3.38 12.95
C ILE A 150 12.58 3.26 14.39
N ASP A 151 12.74 4.34 15.16
CA ASP A 151 12.18 4.49 16.50
C ASP A 151 11.14 5.62 16.51
N ASP A 152 9.87 5.25 16.50
CA ASP A 152 8.75 6.18 16.52
C ASP A 152 8.52 6.80 17.91
N ASN A 153 9.17 6.29 18.96
CA ASN A 153 9.05 6.80 20.33
C ASN A 153 10.42 7.05 20.97
N PRO A 154 11.23 7.98 20.41
CA PRO A 154 12.57 8.22 20.88
C PRO A 154 12.58 8.70 22.34
N LYS A 155 13.60 8.24 23.08
CA LYS A 155 13.82 8.59 24.49
C LYS A 155 14.03 10.10 24.64
N GLU A 156 13.90 10.61 25.86
CA GLU A 156 14.23 12.00 26.12
C GLU A 156 15.72 12.28 25.88
N ALA A 157 15.97 13.41 25.23
CA ALA A 157 17.30 13.99 25.17
C ALA A 157 17.59 14.80 26.45
N LYS A 158 18.84 15.24 26.58
CA LYS A 158 19.27 16.19 27.59
C LYS A 158 19.98 17.34 26.92
N SER A 159 19.55 18.55 27.22
CA SER A 159 20.10 19.79 26.64
C SER A 159 21.03 20.49 27.63
N TYR A 160 22.22 20.87 27.17
CA TYR A 160 23.27 21.48 27.99
C TYR A 160 23.77 22.78 27.36
N ALA A 161 23.82 23.85 28.15
CA ALA A 161 24.43 25.11 27.73
C ALA A 161 25.96 24.98 27.74
N LYS A 162 26.63 25.39 26.65
CA LYS A 162 28.09 25.40 26.56
C LYS A 162 28.67 26.58 27.33
N ARG A 163 29.79 26.34 28.03
CA ARG A 163 30.62 27.41 28.60
C ARG A 163 31.22 28.31 27.52
N PHE A 164 31.50 27.74 26.34
CA PHE A 164 32.04 28.47 25.20
C PHE A 164 31.64 27.80 23.87
N PRO A 165 31.09 28.53 22.89
CA PRO A 165 30.64 29.92 22.98
C PRO A 165 29.36 30.06 23.83
N LEU A 166 29.21 31.21 24.50
CA LEU A 166 28.09 31.50 25.39
C LEU A 166 26.78 31.60 24.59
N GLY A 167 25.72 30.93 25.05
CA GLY A 167 24.42 30.92 24.38
C GLY A 167 24.19 29.73 23.45
N ASP A 168 25.23 28.94 23.16
CA ASP A 168 25.07 27.70 22.42
C ASP A 168 24.59 26.56 23.34
N VAL A 169 23.60 25.81 22.89
CA VAL A 169 23.06 24.65 23.61
C VAL A 169 23.26 23.40 22.77
N VAL A 170 23.78 22.35 23.39
CA VAL A 170 23.98 21.05 22.75
C VAL A 170 23.04 20.00 23.32
N THR A 171 22.62 19.11 22.44
CA THR A 171 21.83 17.92 22.76
C THR A 171 22.79 16.74 22.92
N ASN A 172 22.59 15.94 23.97
CA ASN A 172 23.48 14.82 24.28
C ASN A 172 23.52 13.71 23.22
N ASP A 173 22.41 13.47 22.55
CA ASP A 173 22.23 12.44 21.54
C ASP A 173 21.15 12.91 20.55
N LEU A 174 21.50 12.98 19.27
CA LEU A 174 20.62 13.50 18.22
C LEU A 174 19.48 12.53 17.89
N LYS A 175 19.62 11.23 18.17
CA LYS A 175 18.54 10.24 18.01
C LYS A 175 17.46 10.36 19.09
N LYS A 176 17.70 11.16 20.13
CA LYS A 176 16.77 11.38 21.25
C LYS A 176 15.99 12.67 21.06
N SER A 177 14.86 12.78 21.73
CA SER A 177 13.90 13.86 21.53
C SER A 177 14.01 14.98 22.58
N ILE A 178 14.28 16.20 22.11
CA ILE A 178 14.21 17.43 22.93
C ILE A 178 12.77 17.82 23.27
N THR A 179 11.80 17.42 22.45
CA THR A 179 10.36 17.65 22.72
C THR A 179 9.87 16.71 23.82
N ARG A 180 10.39 15.47 23.89
CA ARG A 180 10.19 14.55 25.01
C ARG A 180 10.79 15.09 26.31
N GLU A 181 12.01 15.65 26.25
CA GLU A 181 12.63 16.35 27.40
C GLU A 181 11.69 17.45 27.93
N THR A 182 11.20 18.30 27.01
CA THR A 182 10.27 19.38 27.37
C THR A 182 8.95 18.87 27.95
N ALA A 183 8.37 17.82 27.37
CA ALA A 183 7.12 17.22 27.87
C ALA A 183 7.29 16.70 29.30
N ASN A 184 8.39 15.98 29.59
CA ASN A 184 8.66 15.43 30.92
C ASN A 184 8.93 16.53 31.96
N ILE A 185 9.60 17.62 31.57
CA ILE A 185 9.75 18.82 32.41
C ILE A 185 8.37 19.43 32.71
N ALA A 186 7.56 19.68 31.67
CA ALA A 186 6.22 20.26 31.84
C ALA A 186 5.33 19.40 32.77
N LEU A 187 5.28 18.09 32.56
CA LEU A 187 4.47 17.17 33.37
C LEU A 187 4.88 17.16 34.84
N SER A 188 6.18 17.20 35.14
CA SER A 188 6.70 17.29 36.50
C SER A 188 6.29 18.60 37.17
N ASN A 189 6.46 19.72 36.47
CA ASN A 189 6.29 21.07 37.01
C ASN A 189 4.81 21.45 37.20
N PHE A 190 3.93 20.92 36.36
CA PHE A 190 2.48 20.98 36.58
C PHE A 190 1.97 19.96 37.59
N ASN A 191 2.86 19.20 38.26
CA ASN A 191 2.53 18.22 39.28
C ASN A 191 1.54 17.14 38.78
N VAL A 192 1.70 16.75 37.51
CA VAL A 192 0.98 15.64 36.88
C VAL A 192 1.72 14.32 37.16
N THR A 193 3.04 14.33 37.17
CA THR A 193 3.88 13.16 37.46
C THR A 193 4.42 13.15 38.89
N SER A 194 4.79 11.95 39.37
CA SER A 194 5.55 11.76 40.61
C SER A 194 6.93 11.17 40.31
N THR A 195 7.98 11.82 40.78
CA THR A 195 9.37 11.37 40.58
C THR A 195 9.74 10.28 41.57
N ILE A 196 10.31 9.19 41.07
CA ILE A 196 10.84 8.07 41.84
C ILE A 196 12.15 8.50 42.50
N VAL A 197 12.22 8.41 43.83
CA VAL A 197 13.42 8.73 44.62
C VAL A 197 14.23 7.50 45.01
N SER A 198 13.59 6.35 45.12
CA SER A 198 14.24 5.07 45.38
C SER A 198 13.33 3.90 45.02
N ILE A 199 13.93 2.77 44.64
CA ILE A 199 13.22 1.52 44.36
C ILE A 199 13.66 0.43 45.33
N THR A 200 12.70 -0.26 45.96
CA THR A 200 12.98 -1.40 46.85
C THR A 200 12.58 -2.71 46.17
N GLY A 201 13.53 -3.65 46.08
CA GLY A 201 13.28 -4.97 45.49
C GLY A 201 13.20 -4.98 43.96
N ASN A 202 13.96 -4.11 43.28
CA ASN A 202 13.94 -3.95 41.82
C ASN A 202 14.25 -5.25 41.06
N ASP A 203 15.00 -6.18 41.67
CA ASP A 203 15.29 -7.50 41.11
C ASP A 203 14.07 -8.43 41.00
N GLY A 204 13.03 -8.18 41.79
CA GLY A 204 11.81 -8.98 41.81
C GLY A 204 10.75 -8.57 40.79
N ALA A 205 9.67 -9.35 40.76
CA ALA A 205 8.50 -9.09 39.92
C ALA A 205 7.58 -7.97 40.46
N ASN A 206 7.71 -7.62 41.75
CA ASN A 206 6.84 -6.65 42.41
C ASN A 206 7.61 -5.65 43.28
N PRO A 207 8.39 -4.73 42.68
CA PRO A 207 9.15 -3.74 43.42
C PRO A 207 8.25 -2.65 44.02
N TYR A 208 8.75 -1.99 45.07
CA TYR A 208 8.17 -0.75 45.60
C TYR A 208 8.84 0.46 44.96
N LEU A 209 8.04 1.38 44.44
CA LEU A 209 8.44 2.69 43.96
C LEU A 209 8.16 3.72 45.06
N ASN A 210 9.19 4.39 45.55
CA ASN A 210 9.07 5.46 46.53
C ASN A 210 9.13 6.81 45.81
N PHE A 211 8.22 7.73 46.11
CA PHE A 211 8.12 9.03 45.45
C PHE A 211 8.55 10.19 46.34
N SER A 212 8.96 11.28 45.69
CA SER A 212 9.29 12.56 46.35
C SER A 212 8.08 13.24 46.98
N LYS A 213 6.86 12.99 46.46
CA LYS A 213 5.61 13.65 46.83
C LYS A 213 4.43 12.68 46.79
N GLU A 214 3.29 13.10 47.32
CA GLU A 214 2.06 12.31 47.33
C GLU A 214 1.51 12.06 45.90
N HIS A 215 1.18 10.81 45.59
CA HIS A 215 0.93 10.34 44.21
C HIS A 215 -0.54 10.36 43.77
N LYS A 216 -1.46 10.83 44.62
CA LYS A 216 -2.91 10.93 44.36
C LYS A 216 -3.66 9.61 44.07
N PHE A 217 -2.99 8.47 43.84
CA PHE A 217 -3.64 7.14 43.74
C PHE A 217 -4.43 6.79 45.00
N ASN A 218 -5.50 6.01 44.84
CA ASN A 218 -6.44 5.63 45.89
C ASN A 218 -6.89 6.82 46.75
N GLY A 219 -7.52 7.81 46.11
CA GLY A 219 -8.15 8.90 46.84
C GLY A 219 -9.52 8.48 47.37
N LEU A 220 -9.82 8.88 48.60
CA LEU A 220 -11.11 8.63 49.25
C LEU A 220 -12.19 9.56 48.68
N ARG A 221 -13.23 9.00 48.05
CA ARG A 221 -14.28 9.80 47.37
C ARG A 221 -15.60 9.76 48.13
N GLY A 222 -15.97 8.61 48.68
CA GLY A 222 -17.22 8.38 49.41
C GLY A 222 -17.01 7.71 50.77
N PHE A 223 -18.10 7.26 51.37
CA PHE A 223 -18.12 6.42 52.56
C PHE A 223 -19.47 5.70 52.67
N GLY A 224 -19.48 4.54 53.34
CA GLY A 224 -20.68 3.77 53.59
C GLY A 224 -21.52 4.30 54.75
N THR A 225 -20.94 4.38 55.96
CA THR A 225 -21.65 4.81 57.17
C THR A 225 -20.83 5.78 58.01
N ILE A 226 -21.52 6.60 58.80
CA ILE A 226 -20.92 7.54 59.73
C ILE A 226 -21.25 7.18 61.18
N THR A 227 -20.25 7.26 62.06
CA THR A 227 -20.43 7.26 63.51
C THR A 227 -20.05 8.64 64.04
N GLY A 228 -21.03 9.36 64.59
CA GLY A 228 -20.90 10.77 64.92
C GLY A 228 -20.04 11.11 66.13
N GLY A 229 -19.75 10.12 66.99
CA GLY A 229 -19.07 10.35 68.27
C GLY A 229 -19.87 11.25 69.22
N SER A 230 -19.25 11.69 70.31
CA SER A 230 -19.83 12.69 71.23
C SER A 230 -18.74 13.51 71.93
N GLY A 231 -19.10 14.70 72.41
CA GLY A 231 -18.19 15.55 73.19
C GLY A 231 -17.20 16.37 72.36
N HIS A 232 -17.49 16.62 71.08
CA HIS A 232 -16.72 17.55 70.25
C HIS A 232 -16.95 19.00 70.69
N THR A 233 -15.88 19.82 70.67
CA THR A 233 -15.87 21.17 71.26
C THR A 233 -15.78 22.30 70.23
N ALA A 234 -15.82 22.00 68.93
CA ALA A 234 -15.82 23.00 67.86
C ALA A 234 -17.11 23.83 67.76
N GLY A 235 -18.17 23.46 68.48
CA GLY A 235 -19.48 24.10 68.45
C GLY A 235 -20.36 23.57 67.30
N ASP A 236 -21.68 23.72 67.44
CA ASP A 236 -22.63 23.25 66.44
C ASP A 236 -22.56 24.07 65.15
N GLY A 237 -22.77 23.42 64.01
CA GLY A 237 -22.70 24.03 62.68
C GLY A 237 -21.75 23.30 61.71
N VAL A 238 -21.48 23.94 60.58
CA VAL A 238 -20.66 23.37 59.50
C VAL A 238 -19.20 23.77 59.69
N HIS A 239 -18.34 22.75 59.74
CA HIS A 239 -16.90 22.88 59.84
C HIS A 239 -16.24 22.37 58.58
N HIS A 240 -15.21 23.07 58.11
CA HIS A 240 -14.54 22.74 56.86
C HIS A 240 -13.07 22.37 57.07
N ASN A 241 -12.48 21.70 56.10
CA ASN A 241 -11.06 21.32 56.09
C ASN A 241 -10.67 20.47 57.32
N ILE A 242 -11.58 19.61 57.77
CA ILE A 242 -11.36 18.65 58.85
C ILE A 242 -10.57 17.47 58.28
N LYS A 243 -9.42 17.13 58.88
CA LYS A 243 -8.58 16.02 58.40
C LYS A 243 -9.25 14.67 58.68
N ILE A 244 -8.94 13.72 57.82
CA ILE A 244 -9.37 12.32 57.95
C ILE A 244 -8.13 11.46 58.19
N PHE A 245 -8.03 10.90 59.40
CA PHE A 245 -6.91 10.09 59.88
C PHE A 245 -7.15 8.59 59.75
N ASN A 246 -6.06 7.83 59.65
CA ASN A 246 -6.08 6.38 59.47
C ASN A 246 -6.48 5.55 60.71
N SER A 247 -6.52 6.15 61.90
CA SER A 247 -6.73 5.45 63.17
C SER A 247 -7.29 6.35 64.26
N ALA A 248 -7.77 5.74 65.35
CA ALA A 248 -8.24 6.42 66.57
C ALA A 248 -7.10 6.92 67.48
N ALA A 249 -5.85 6.92 67.01
CA ALA A 249 -4.73 7.46 67.76
C ALA A 249 -4.90 8.97 68.00
N ALA A 250 -4.23 9.52 69.02
CA ALA A 250 -4.21 10.96 69.23
C ALA A 250 -3.70 11.67 67.96
N PRO A 251 -4.22 12.86 67.59
CA PRO A 251 -3.89 13.54 66.34
C PRO A 251 -2.39 13.75 66.08
N ALA A 252 -1.56 13.82 67.12
CA ALA A 252 -0.10 13.96 67.00
C ALA A 252 0.61 12.69 66.48
N SER A 253 -0.05 11.53 66.54
CA SER A 253 0.51 10.22 66.14
C SER A 253 -0.31 9.52 65.05
N ALA A 254 -1.51 10.01 64.77
CA ALA A 254 -2.35 9.53 63.68
C ALA A 254 -1.80 9.99 62.32
N VAL A 255 -1.83 9.11 61.31
CA VAL A 255 -1.28 9.41 59.99
C VAL A 255 -2.37 10.03 59.12
N TRP A 256 -2.05 11.18 58.52
CA TRP A 256 -2.92 11.88 57.58
C TRP A 256 -2.43 11.68 56.15
N TYR A 257 -3.27 11.07 55.32
CA TYR A 257 -2.98 10.80 53.91
C TYR A 257 -3.56 11.87 52.96
N GLY A 258 -3.86 13.06 53.47
CA GLY A 258 -4.27 14.23 52.67
C GLY A 258 -5.78 14.44 52.51
N ALA A 259 -6.63 13.46 52.84
CA ALA A 259 -8.10 13.64 52.69
C ALA A 259 -8.67 14.58 53.75
N THR A 260 -9.65 15.39 53.35
CA THR A 260 -10.35 16.33 54.22
C THR A 260 -11.84 16.31 53.94
N ALA A 261 -12.64 16.60 54.97
CA ALA A 261 -14.08 16.68 54.89
C ALA A 261 -14.62 18.03 55.35
N LYS A 262 -15.81 18.34 54.85
CA LYS A 262 -16.77 19.24 55.46
C LYS A 262 -17.67 18.41 56.36
N VAL A 263 -17.87 18.87 57.59
CA VAL A 263 -18.47 18.11 58.68
C VAL A 263 -19.50 18.99 59.38
N THR A 264 -20.72 18.51 59.55
CA THR A 264 -21.77 19.20 60.32
C THR A 264 -21.86 18.60 61.71
N LEU A 265 -21.77 19.46 62.73
CA LEU A 265 -21.91 19.13 64.14
C LEU A 265 -23.28 19.56 64.66
N ALA A 266 -23.95 18.68 65.40
CA ALA A 266 -25.15 19.00 66.16
C ALA A 266 -25.08 18.35 67.54
N SER A 267 -25.28 19.15 68.60
CA SER A 267 -25.13 18.73 70.00
C SER A 267 -23.80 18.02 70.29
N GLY A 268 -22.71 18.47 69.66
CA GLY A 268 -21.37 17.88 69.85
C GLY A 268 -21.16 16.49 69.22
N SER A 269 -22.03 16.05 68.32
CA SER A 269 -21.91 14.84 67.50
C SER A 269 -21.91 15.18 66.01
N VAL A 270 -21.14 14.43 65.20
CA VAL A 270 -21.11 14.62 63.75
C VAL A 270 -22.35 13.97 63.10
N THR A 271 -23.13 14.76 62.37
CA THR A 271 -24.39 14.32 61.74
C THR A 271 -24.33 14.22 60.22
N GLU A 272 -23.46 14.99 59.56
CA GLU A 272 -23.33 15.01 58.10
C GLU A 272 -21.87 15.20 57.71
N VAL A 273 -21.45 14.51 56.65
CA VAL A 273 -20.07 14.55 56.13
C VAL A 273 -20.09 14.61 54.62
N GLU A 274 -19.28 15.50 54.06
CA GLU A 274 -19.00 15.60 52.64
C GLU A 274 -17.48 15.59 52.46
N ILE A 275 -16.93 14.58 51.76
CA ILE A 275 -15.50 14.53 51.50
C ILE A 275 -15.16 15.64 50.53
N THR A 276 -14.31 16.58 50.92
CA THR A 276 -13.96 17.76 50.12
C THR A 276 -12.77 17.49 49.22
N GLU A 277 -11.76 16.81 49.74
CA GLU A 277 -10.57 16.44 48.99
C GLU A 277 -10.17 15.02 49.37
N PRO A 278 -9.74 14.22 48.40
CA PRO A 278 -9.66 12.77 48.58
C PRO A 278 -8.32 12.25 49.12
N GLY A 279 -7.25 13.06 49.10
CA GLY A 279 -5.91 12.61 49.45
C GLY A 279 -5.41 11.44 48.59
N SER A 280 -4.50 10.62 49.13
CA SER A 280 -3.91 9.50 48.40
C SER A 280 -3.47 8.36 49.31
N GLY A 281 -3.61 7.11 48.87
CA GLY A 281 -3.16 5.93 49.62
C GLY A 281 -4.18 5.39 50.62
N TYR A 282 -5.46 5.74 50.47
CA TYR A 282 -6.54 5.15 51.25
C TYR A 282 -6.84 3.73 50.76
N LYS A 283 -7.22 2.80 51.64
CA LYS A 283 -7.65 1.44 51.24
C LYS A 283 -8.45 0.76 52.34
N THR A 284 -9.21 -0.25 51.96
CA THR A 284 -9.79 -1.21 52.92
C THR A 284 -8.73 -2.26 53.30
N GLY A 285 -8.82 -2.79 54.52
CA GLY A 285 -7.94 -3.83 55.04
C GLY A 285 -6.50 -3.38 55.38
N GLY A 286 -5.91 -4.01 56.40
CA GLY A 286 -4.49 -3.85 56.77
C GLY A 286 -4.16 -2.68 57.70
N VAL A 287 -2.87 -2.32 57.82
CA VAL A 287 -2.35 -1.29 58.75
C VAL A 287 -2.76 0.15 58.35
N VAL A 288 -3.40 0.30 57.19
CA VAL A 288 -3.72 1.60 56.57
C VAL A 288 -5.12 2.12 56.92
N ALA A 289 -6.04 1.25 57.36
CA ALA A 289 -7.34 1.61 57.93
C ALA A 289 -7.62 0.76 59.17
N GLN A 290 -7.92 1.39 60.31
CA GLN A 290 -8.22 0.65 61.53
C GLN A 290 -9.63 0.06 61.47
N ASN A 291 -9.75 -1.22 61.08
CA ASN A 291 -11.04 -1.91 60.88
C ASN A 291 -11.92 -1.22 59.81
N ASP A 292 -11.33 -0.78 58.70
CA ASP A 292 -12.00 -0.05 57.62
C ASP A 292 -12.62 1.29 58.05
N ARG A 293 -12.13 1.85 59.16
CA ARG A 293 -12.57 3.14 59.72
C ARG A 293 -11.53 4.21 59.53
N TYR A 294 -12.00 5.39 59.16
CA TYR A 294 -11.23 6.62 59.10
C TYR A 294 -11.82 7.69 60.02
N TYR A 295 -10.99 8.28 60.86
CA TYR A 295 -11.40 9.11 61.99
C TYR A 295 -11.27 10.60 61.67
N PHE A 296 -12.20 11.42 62.16
CA PHE A 296 -12.10 12.87 62.01
C PHE A 296 -11.10 13.49 62.98
N ASP A 297 -10.48 14.59 62.57
CA ASP A 297 -9.49 15.30 63.36
C ASP A 297 -10.06 15.75 64.72
N SER A 298 -9.55 15.17 65.81
CA SER A 298 -9.94 15.53 67.18
C SER A 298 -9.02 16.57 67.83
N SER A 299 -8.10 17.19 67.08
CA SER A 299 -7.29 18.31 67.57
C SER A 299 -8.17 19.51 67.95
N LEU A 300 -7.60 20.44 68.72
CA LEU A 300 -8.37 21.60 69.20
C LEU A 300 -8.93 22.42 68.01
N PRO A 301 -10.10 23.07 68.16
CA PRO A 301 -10.65 23.94 67.12
C PRO A 301 -9.69 25.03 66.64
N SER A 302 -8.84 25.55 67.53
CA SER A 302 -7.77 26.51 67.19
C SER A 302 -6.68 25.93 66.29
N GLN A 303 -6.56 24.60 66.21
CA GLN A 303 -5.66 23.86 65.32
C GLN A 303 -6.39 23.35 64.06
N GLY A 304 -7.69 23.60 63.94
CA GLY A 304 -8.52 23.21 62.81
C GLY A 304 -9.13 21.80 62.92
N GLY A 305 -9.22 21.23 64.12
CA GLY A 305 -9.94 19.98 64.41
C GLY A 305 -11.27 20.20 65.13
N LEU A 306 -11.96 19.11 65.47
CA LEU A 306 -13.28 19.12 66.12
C LEU A 306 -13.21 19.22 67.65
N GLY A 307 -12.03 19.01 68.25
CA GLY A 307 -11.82 18.87 69.69
C GLY A 307 -12.46 17.62 70.31
N GLY A 308 -12.06 17.28 71.53
CA GLY A 308 -12.53 16.09 72.25
C GLY A 308 -11.72 14.83 71.94
N ALA A 309 -12.31 13.64 72.18
CA ALA A 309 -11.68 12.36 71.88
C ALA A 309 -11.89 11.95 70.41
N PRO A 310 -10.97 11.16 69.79
CA PRO A 310 -11.12 10.62 68.43
C PRO A 310 -12.22 9.53 68.37
N SER A 311 -13.47 9.93 68.56
CA SER A 311 -14.64 9.03 68.68
C SER A 311 -15.59 9.07 67.47
N SER A 312 -15.37 9.99 66.53
CA SER A 312 -16.13 10.11 65.29
C SER A 312 -15.34 9.59 64.10
N TYR A 313 -16.00 8.80 63.25
CA TYR A 313 -15.37 8.14 62.10
C TYR A 313 -16.38 7.79 61.01
N ILE A 314 -15.86 7.52 59.82
CA ILE A 314 -16.57 6.92 58.69
C ILE A 314 -16.07 5.50 58.47
N THR A 315 -16.98 4.62 58.07
CA THR A 315 -16.65 3.27 57.57
C THR A 315 -16.68 3.31 56.05
N VAL A 316 -15.64 2.78 55.41
CA VAL A 316 -15.48 2.82 53.96
C VAL A 316 -15.46 1.42 53.37
N THR A 317 -15.89 1.31 52.12
CA THR A 317 -15.71 0.12 51.29
C THR A 317 -14.78 0.41 50.11
N ASP A 318 -14.46 -0.60 49.31
CA ASP A 318 -13.64 -0.44 48.11
C ASP A 318 -14.26 0.54 47.09
N ASP A 319 -15.59 0.56 46.98
CA ASP A 319 -16.30 1.40 46.01
C ASP A 319 -16.23 2.90 46.35
N ASP A 320 -16.03 3.21 47.62
CA ASP A 320 -15.87 4.56 48.17
C ASP A 320 -14.50 5.18 47.81
N ILE A 321 -13.57 4.38 47.28
CA ILE A 321 -12.20 4.78 46.98
C ILE A 321 -11.98 4.70 45.46
N SER A 322 -11.23 5.65 44.90
CA SER A 322 -10.74 5.57 43.51
C SER A 322 -9.57 4.58 43.42
N LEU A 323 -9.87 3.29 43.60
CA LEU A 323 -8.87 2.24 43.69
C LEU A 323 -8.10 2.08 42.38
N ALA A 324 -6.78 2.22 42.46
CA ALA A 324 -5.85 2.00 41.36
C ALA A 324 -5.30 0.55 41.34
N GLN A 325 -5.42 -0.17 42.47
CA GLN A 325 -4.96 -1.55 42.60
C GLN A 325 -6.05 -2.57 42.25
N VAL A 326 -5.62 -3.83 42.09
CA VAL A 326 -6.53 -4.97 41.94
C VAL A 326 -7.20 -5.26 43.30
N VAL A 327 -8.53 -5.36 43.29
CA VAL A 327 -9.33 -5.77 44.46
C VAL A 327 -10.42 -6.76 44.01
N THR A 328 -11.15 -7.38 44.96
CA THR A 328 -12.15 -8.41 44.66
C THR A 328 -13.18 -7.98 43.59
N ASN A 329 -13.57 -6.70 43.57
CA ASN A 329 -14.55 -6.15 42.62
C ASN A 329 -13.93 -5.41 41.42
N LYS A 330 -12.59 -5.36 41.32
CA LYS A 330 -11.85 -4.72 40.20
C LYS A 330 -10.67 -5.61 39.81
N SER A 331 -10.89 -6.49 38.83
CA SER A 331 -9.98 -7.61 38.49
C SER A 331 -8.63 -7.18 37.89
N SER A 332 -8.58 -6.05 37.18
CA SER A 332 -7.41 -5.69 36.35
C SER A 332 -6.54 -4.56 36.91
N GLY A 333 -7.07 -3.74 37.83
CA GLY A 333 -6.41 -2.53 38.35
C GLY A 333 -6.20 -1.43 37.29
N ASP A 334 -5.40 -0.43 37.64
CA ASP A 334 -4.90 0.61 36.75
C ASP A 334 -3.43 0.34 36.38
N TYR A 335 -2.90 1.12 35.44
CA TYR A 335 -1.50 1.06 35.05
C TYR A 335 -0.87 2.43 34.93
N ILE A 336 0.45 2.42 34.97
CA ILE A 336 1.29 3.61 34.87
C ILE A 336 2.22 3.53 33.67
N GLN A 337 2.62 4.69 33.18
CA GLN A 337 3.81 4.84 32.34
C GLN A 337 4.95 5.35 33.21
N VAL A 338 6.11 4.72 33.08
CA VAL A 338 7.37 5.17 33.66
C VAL A 338 8.19 5.79 32.53
N THR A 339 8.61 7.05 32.69
CA THR A 339 9.35 7.84 31.69
C THR A 339 10.32 8.80 32.39
N GLY A 340 10.92 9.78 31.69
CA GLY A 340 11.53 10.94 32.34
C GLY A 340 13.03 10.91 32.61
N ILE A 341 13.78 9.93 32.04
CA ILE A 341 15.25 9.96 32.04
C ILE A 341 15.83 9.50 30.68
N THR A 342 17.00 10.02 30.30
CA THR A 342 17.67 9.69 29.03
C THR A 342 18.31 8.29 28.97
N THR A 343 18.53 7.64 30.12
CA THR A 343 19.28 6.38 30.25
C THR A 343 18.39 5.13 30.34
N ALA A 344 17.08 5.28 30.50
CA ALA A 344 16.12 4.19 30.55
C ALA A 344 15.04 4.38 29.50
N SER A 345 14.47 3.28 29.01
CA SER A 345 13.34 3.33 28.08
C SER A 345 12.03 3.58 28.82
N ASP A 346 11.07 4.14 28.11
CA ASP A 346 9.68 4.20 28.57
C ASP A 346 9.12 2.78 28.72
N ALA A 347 8.34 2.58 29.78
CA ALA A 347 7.69 1.30 30.03
C ALA A 347 6.33 1.48 30.70
N TYR A 348 5.48 0.47 30.53
CA TYR A 348 4.13 0.45 31.09
C TYR A 348 4.00 -0.72 32.07
N TYR A 349 3.53 -0.43 33.28
CA TYR A 349 3.41 -1.43 34.35
C TYR A 349 2.05 -1.32 35.04
N ARG A 350 1.45 -2.47 35.32
CA ARG A 350 0.20 -2.54 36.11
C ARG A 350 0.49 -2.27 37.59
N ILE A 351 -0.47 -1.66 38.26
CA ILE A 351 -0.42 -1.40 39.70
C ILE A 351 -0.80 -2.67 40.46
N ASN A 352 0.08 -3.09 41.38
CA ASN A 352 -0.14 -4.24 42.26
C ASN A 352 -0.89 -3.83 43.54
N ASP A 353 -0.36 -2.84 44.24
CA ASP A 353 -0.86 -2.35 45.53
C ASP A 353 -0.43 -0.89 45.69
N VAL A 354 -1.29 -0.08 46.31
CA VAL A 354 -0.96 1.25 46.79
C VAL A 354 -0.63 1.13 48.28
N SER A 355 0.66 1.15 48.59
CA SER A 355 1.18 0.79 49.91
C SER A 355 1.28 1.97 50.87
N GLY A 356 1.11 3.20 50.38
CA GLY A 356 1.03 4.42 51.20
C GLY A 356 0.62 5.63 50.36
N ASN A 357 0.84 6.84 50.87
CA ASN A 357 0.59 8.09 50.11
C ASN A 357 1.75 8.47 49.18
N LYS A 358 2.96 7.93 49.41
CA LYS A 358 4.19 8.16 48.63
C LYS A 358 4.84 6.87 48.14
N GLN A 359 4.13 5.75 48.16
CA GLN A 359 4.69 4.44 47.81
C GLN A 359 3.69 3.60 47.02
N LEU A 360 4.15 3.06 45.90
CA LEU A 360 3.38 2.22 44.98
C LEU A 360 4.11 0.91 44.72
N ARG A 361 3.39 -0.20 44.66
CA ARG A 361 3.90 -1.49 44.21
C ARG A 361 3.35 -1.82 42.84
N ILE A 362 4.19 -2.30 41.93
CA ILE A 362 3.81 -2.59 40.54
C ILE A 362 4.04 -4.06 40.19
N ASN A 363 3.54 -4.49 39.03
CA ASN A 363 3.92 -5.76 38.40
C ASN A 363 4.88 -5.48 37.24
N LYS A 364 6.01 -6.18 37.21
CA LYS A 364 6.95 -6.17 36.09
C LYS A 364 7.62 -7.52 35.89
N PRO A 365 8.12 -7.83 34.69
CA PRO A 365 9.07 -8.92 34.49
C PRO A 365 10.35 -8.72 35.33
N THR A 366 11.00 -9.82 35.72
CA THR A 366 12.28 -9.76 36.44
C THR A 366 13.42 -9.24 35.57
N THR A 367 13.28 -9.27 34.24
CA THR A 367 14.26 -8.70 33.30
C THR A 367 14.24 -7.18 33.25
N ASP A 368 13.07 -6.57 33.50
CA ASP A 368 12.89 -5.14 33.35
C ASP A 368 13.52 -4.38 34.52
N ARG A 369 14.14 -3.24 34.22
CA ARG A 369 14.86 -2.39 35.19
C ARG A 369 14.25 -0.99 35.20
N ILE A 370 13.88 -0.53 36.39
CA ILE A 370 13.47 0.86 36.66
C ILE A 370 14.66 1.56 37.33
N VAL A 371 14.81 2.86 37.09
CA VAL A 371 15.94 3.66 37.58
C VAL A 371 15.42 4.86 38.38
N ASP A 372 16.16 5.26 39.41
CA ASP A 372 15.87 6.46 40.20
C ASP A 372 15.85 7.71 39.32
N GLY A 373 14.99 8.67 39.64
CA GLY A 373 14.77 9.88 38.84
C GLY A 373 13.72 9.74 37.74
N GLN A 374 13.31 8.52 37.36
CA GLN A 374 12.17 8.32 36.47
C GLN A 374 10.87 8.89 37.07
N GLN A 375 10.00 9.34 36.19
CA GLN A 375 8.69 9.91 36.50
C GLN A 375 7.59 8.90 36.21
N VAL A 376 6.58 8.89 37.08
CA VAL A 376 5.38 8.07 36.94
C VAL A 376 4.20 8.91 36.49
N VAL A 377 3.58 8.49 35.38
CA VAL A 377 2.36 9.05 34.80
C VAL A 377 1.22 8.04 35.00
N HIS A 378 0.07 8.49 35.51
CA HIS A 378 -1.14 7.66 35.59
C HIS A 378 -1.90 7.69 34.27
N VAL A 379 -2.03 6.55 33.59
CA VAL A 379 -2.57 6.53 32.22
C VAL A 379 -4.07 6.17 32.20
N GLY A 380 -4.45 5.11 32.90
CA GLY A 380 -5.84 4.64 32.92
C GLY A 380 -6.02 3.24 33.51
N PRO A 381 -7.23 2.68 33.38
CA PRO A 381 -7.53 1.31 33.78
C PRO A 381 -6.99 0.28 32.79
N VAL A 382 -6.64 -0.89 33.29
CA VAL A 382 -6.18 -2.02 32.47
C VAL A 382 -7.37 -2.68 31.80
N VAL A 383 -7.28 -2.93 30.50
CA VAL A 383 -8.31 -3.65 29.75
C VAL A 383 -7.96 -5.14 29.70
N GLU A 384 -8.87 -5.99 30.18
CA GLU A 384 -8.67 -7.44 30.16
C GLU A 384 -9.20 -8.07 28.86
N VAL A 385 -8.39 -8.93 28.26
CA VAL A 385 -8.77 -9.75 27.10
C VAL A 385 -9.53 -10.98 27.58
N SER A 386 -10.73 -11.19 27.05
CA SER A 386 -11.52 -12.41 27.26
C SER A 386 -11.20 -13.48 26.23
N SER A 387 -10.98 -13.07 24.98
CA SER A 387 -10.55 -13.95 23.89
C SER A 387 -9.87 -13.16 22.78
N SER A 388 -9.06 -13.84 21.97
CA SER A 388 -8.42 -13.28 20.79
C SER A 388 -8.44 -14.30 19.65
N SER A 389 -8.63 -13.84 18.41
CA SER A 389 -8.61 -14.72 17.23
C SER A 389 -8.09 -14.00 15.99
N GLY A 390 -7.48 -14.73 15.06
CA GLY A 390 -6.92 -14.20 13.82
C GLY A 390 -5.46 -14.62 13.57
N THR A 391 -4.97 -14.40 12.36
CA THR A 391 -3.56 -14.66 11.97
C THR A 391 -2.81 -13.34 11.84
N ASP A 392 -2.93 -12.64 10.71
CA ASP A 392 -2.21 -11.39 10.44
C ASP A 392 -2.86 -10.18 11.13
N THR A 393 -4.19 -10.21 11.21
CA THR A 393 -5.00 -9.25 11.96
C THR A 393 -5.68 -10.00 13.09
N THR A 394 -5.37 -9.63 14.33
CA THR A 394 -5.97 -10.22 15.53
C THR A 394 -7.16 -9.36 15.96
N THR A 395 -8.31 -10.01 16.17
CA THR A 395 -9.47 -9.43 16.85
C THR A 395 -9.34 -9.72 18.33
N PHE A 396 -9.31 -8.67 19.15
CA PHE A 396 -9.36 -8.77 20.60
C PHE A 396 -10.81 -8.59 21.06
N VAL A 397 -11.27 -9.47 21.93
CA VAL A 397 -12.52 -9.32 22.67
C VAL A 397 -12.15 -9.08 24.12
N THR A 398 -12.76 -8.07 24.72
CA THR A 398 -12.41 -7.55 26.04
C THR A 398 -13.56 -7.72 27.02
N SER A 399 -13.25 -7.92 28.31
CA SER A 399 -14.26 -8.18 29.34
C SER A 399 -15.06 -6.93 29.76
N THR A 400 -14.53 -5.75 29.46
CA THR A 400 -15.13 -4.44 29.74
C THR A 400 -14.87 -3.50 28.57
N SER A 401 -15.52 -2.34 28.54
CA SER A 401 -15.25 -1.36 27.49
C SER A 401 -13.78 -0.96 27.46
N HIS A 402 -13.17 -1.00 26.26
CA HIS A 402 -11.73 -0.81 26.10
C HIS A 402 -11.31 0.67 25.97
N GLY A 403 -12.21 1.58 25.60
CA GLY A 403 -11.91 3.01 25.46
C GLY A 403 -10.80 3.36 24.45
N LEU A 404 -10.57 2.46 23.49
CA LEU A 404 -9.60 2.64 22.40
C LEU A 404 -10.33 3.08 21.15
N ILE A 405 -9.66 3.88 20.33
CA ILE A 405 -10.14 4.27 19.00
C ILE A 405 -9.09 3.94 17.94
N LYS A 406 -9.52 3.91 16.68
CA LYS A 406 -8.65 3.60 15.53
C LYS A 406 -7.39 4.49 15.54
N GLY A 407 -6.23 3.86 15.38
CA GLY A 407 -4.93 4.51 15.43
C GLY A 407 -4.31 4.64 16.82
N ASN A 408 -5.00 4.26 17.91
CA ASN A 408 -4.35 4.20 19.22
C ASN A 408 -3.27 3.12 19.27
N SER A 409 -2.14 3.45 19.88
CA SER A 409 -1.10 2.48 20.22
C SER A 409 -1.39 1.84 21.58
N PHE A 410 -1.14 0.54 21.70
CA PHE A 410 -1.38 -0.21 22.92
C PHE A 410 -0.37 -1.35 23.08
N ARG A 411 -0.12 -1.70 24.34
CA ARG A 411 0.72 -2.83 24.76
C ARG A 411 -0.13 -4.03 25.11
N VAL A 412 0.33 -5.22 24.73
CA VAL A 412 -0.30 -6.49 25.10
C VAL A 412 0.62 -7.28 26.04
N LEU A 413 0.07 -7.75 27.15
CA LEU A 413 0.76 -8.57 28.15
C LEU A 413 0.07 -9.92 28.35
N LYS A 414 0.83 -10.92 28.79
CA LYS A 414 0.32 -12.19 29.30
C LYS A 414 -0.19 -12.05 30.75
N SER A 415 -0.77 -13.13 31.27
CA SER A 415 -1.25 -13.19 32.66
C SER A 415 -0.16 -13.01 33.72
N ASP A 416 1.10 -13.30 33.36
CA ASP A 416 2.29 -13.13 34.21
C ASP A 416 2.99 -11.77 34.01
N ASP A 417 2.35 -10.83 33.31
CA ASP A 417 2.88 -9.50 32.98
C ASP A 417 4.07 -9.47 32.02
N SER A 418 4.42 -10.60 31.38
CA SER A 418 5.40 -10.59 30.30
C SER A 418 4.88 -9.91 29.03
N LEU A 419 5.76 -9.14 28.38
CA LEU A 419 5.44 -8.41 27.15
C LEU A 419 5.26 -9.37 25.97
N ILE A 420 4.14 -9.21 25.25
CA ILE A 420 3.93 -9.83 23.94
C ILE A 420 4.41 -8.89 22.84
N GLY A 421 4.00 -7.62 22.90
CA GLY A 421 4.34 -6.61 21.92
C GLY A 421 3.53 -5.33 22.08
N ASP A 422 3.92 -4.32 21.31
CA ASP A 422 3.22 -3.05 21.17
C ASP A 422 2.61 -2.99 19.75
N PHE A 423 1.35 -2.61 19.64
CA PHE A 423 0.58 -2.63 18.38
C PHE A 423 -0.31 -1.40 18.23
N ILE A 424 -0.91 -1.24 17.04
CA ILE A 424 -1.80 -0.11 16.71
C ILE A 424 -3.18 -0.65 16.36
N VAL A 425 -4.22 -0.03 16.92
CA VAL A 425 -5.62 -0.36 16.61
C VAL A 425 -5.91 -0.05 15.13
N GLU A 426 -6.30 -1.07 14.37
CA GLU A 426 -6.65 -0.96 12.95
C GLU A 426 -8.11 -0.55 12.76
N ASP A 427 -9.03 -1.17 13.51
CA ASP A 427 -10.46 -0.86 13.44
C ASP A 427 -11.21 -1.18 14.74
N ILE A 428 -12.33 -0.49 14.99
CA ILE A 428 -13.20 -0.70 16.15
C ILE A 428 -14.44 -1.49 15.72
N VAL A 429 -14.64 -2.68 16.28
CA VAL A 429 -15.81 -3.52 15.96
C VAL A 429 -17.02 -3.09 16.81
N ASN A 430 -16.80 -2.89 18.11
CA ASN A 430 -17.75 -2.34 19.08
C ASN A 430 -17.01 -1.95 20.37
N THR A 431 -17.72 -1.46 21.39
CA THR A 431 -17.11 -0.98 22.64
C THR A 431 -16.31 -2.03 23.43
N THR A 432 -16.44 -3.33 23.10
CA THR A 432 -15.73 -4.46 23.74
C THR A 432 -14.85 -5.25 22.77
N SER A 433 -14.73 -4.83 21.50
CA SER A 433 -13.92 -5.56 20.53
C SER A 433 -13.32 -4.65 19.46
N PHE A 434 -12.05 -4.89 19.14
CA PHE A 434 -11.30 -4.15 18.12
C PHE A 434 -10.29 -5.06 17.43
N THR A 435 -9.76 -4.60 16.30
CA THR A 435 -8.77 -5.34 15.51
C THR A 435 -7.42 -4.63 15.47
N SER A 436 -6.35 -5.38 15.30
CA SER A 436 -4.98 -4.87 15.13
C SER A 436 -4.20 -5.78 14.19
N LYS A 437 -3.36 -5.21 13.33
CA LYS A 437 -2.34 -5.97 12.60
C LYS A 437 -1.24 -6.37 13.57
N THR A 438 -1.05 -7.67 13.75
CA THR A 438 -0.09 -8.20 14.73
C THR A 438 1.10 -8.88 14.05
N GLY A 439 0.96 -9.28 12.78
CA GLY A 439 2.07 -9.83 11.99
C GLY A 439 2.61 -11.16 12.50
N VAL A 440 1.89 -11.83 13.41
CA VAL A 440 2.27 -13.13 13.97
C VAL A 440 1.51 -14.23 13.25
N SER A 441 2.20 -14.99 12.38
CA SER A 441 1.62 -16.16 11.72
C SER A 441 1.14 -17.17 12.77
N GLY A 442 -0.18 -17.36 12.86
CA GLY A 442 -0.83 -18.20 13.88
C GLY A 442 -1.52 -17.45 15.03
N GLY A 443 -1.50 -16.11 15.03
CA GLY A 443 -2.14 -15.26 16.05
C GLY A 443 -1.30 -15.09 17.31
N ILE A 444 -1.74 -14.20 18.20
CA ILE A 444 -1.04 -13.93 19.46
C ILE A 444 -1.33 -15.01 20.49
N SER A 445 -0.27 -15.51 21.16
CA SER A 445 -0.39 -16.53 22.20
C SER A 445 -0.78 -15.94 23.57
N SER A 446 -1.95 -16.35 24.08
CA SER A 446 -2.44 -16.05 25.44
C SER A 446 -2.39 -14.58 25.87
N PRO A 447 -2.90 -13.62 25.07
CA PRO A 447 -2.99 -12.24 25.50
C PRO A 447 -3.98 -12.11 26.66
N LYS A 448 -3.64 -11.33 27.69
CA LYS A 448 -4.49 -11.14 28.88
C LYS A 448 -4.77 -9.69 29.21
N TYR A 449 -3.78 -8.81 29.11
CA TYR A 449 -3.95 -7.39 29.45
C TYR A 449 -3.56 -6.49 28.28
N ILE A 450 -4.36 -5.43 28.08
CA ILE A 450 -4.14 -4.37 27.11
C ILE A 450 -3.94 -3.05 27.88
N LEU A 451 -2.84 -2.36 27.57
CA LEU A 451 -2.49 -1.07 28.14
C LEU A 451 -2.38 -0.03 27.01
N LYS A 452 -3.28 0.96 26.95
CA LYS A 452 -3.15 2.07 25.98
C LYS A 452 -1.86 2.84 26.25
N HIS A 453 -1.11 3.17 25.21
CA HIS A 453 0.07 4.01 25.35
C HIS A 453 -0.31 5.43 25.81
N GLY A 454 0.55 6.04 26.62
CA GLY A 454 0.36 7.40 27.13
C GLY A 454 1.02 8.40 26.21
N LEU A 455 2.28 8.73 26.47
CA LEU A 455 3.02 9.74 25.74
C LEU A 455 3.65 9.25 24.42
N SER A 456 3.47 7.99 24.04
CA SER A 456 4.06 7.39 22.82
C SER A 456 3.34 7.79 21.53
N ALA A 457 3.96 7.48 20.38
CA ALA A 457 3.36 7.73 19.08
C ALA A 457 2.05 6.95 18.87
N ASN A 458 1.08 7.59 18.21
CA ASN A 458 -0.18 7.02 17.76
C ASN A 458 -0.32 7.26 16.24
N ASN A 459 -1.30 6.66 15.56
CA ASN A 459 -1.45 6.72 14.10
C ASN A 459 -2.70 7.52 13.65
N ALA A 460 -2.59 8.85 13.61
CA ALA A 460 -3.60 9.76 13.04
C ALA A 460 -2.99 11.10 12.60
N ASN A 461 -3.69 12.06 12.00
CA ASN A 461 -3.12 13.42 11.87
C ASN A 461 -3.37 14.21 13.17
N SER A 462 -2.59 15.24 13.48
CA SER A 462 -2.84 16.14 14.63
C SER A 462 -2.68 17.60 14.23
N GLY A 463 -3.42 18.01 13.21
CA GLY A 463 -3.34 19.36 12.62
C GLY A 463 -4.67 19.82 12.07
N LYS A 464 -4.69 20.91 11.30
CA LYS A 464 -5.92 21.53 10.77
C LYS A 464 -6.85 20.57 10.00
N ASN A 465 -6.28 19.55 9.35
CA ASN A 465 -7.04 18.55 8.58
C ASN A 465 -7.68 17.45 9.44
N GLY A 466 -7.41 17.42 10.75
CA GLY A 466 -8.01 16.47 11.70
C GLY A 466 -7.35 16.59 13.08
N GLU A 467 -8.12 17.06 14.07
CA GLU A 467 -7.67 17.26 15.45
C GLU A 467 -7.28 15.93 16.13
N ASN A 468 -8.11 14.89 15.96
CA ASN A 468 -7.90 13.53 16.48
C ASN A 468 -7.47 13.48 17.96
N LEU A 469 -8.12 14.29 18.80
CA LEU A 469 -7.77 14.45 20.22
C LEU A 469 -7.79 13.13 21.00
N GLY A 470 -8.76 12.23 20.75
CA GLY A 470 -8.78 10.92 21.40
C GLY A 470 -7.65 9.97 20.95
N VAL A 471 -7.08 10.20 19.75
CA VAL A 471 -6.08 9.33 19.15
C VAL A 471 -4.69 9.76 19.59
N ARG A 472 -4.33 11.02 19.31
CA ARG A 472 -2.99 11.59 19.54
C ARG A 472 -2.87 12.36 20.85
N GLY A 473 -3.98 12.83 21.42
CA GLY A 473 -3.99 13.60 22.65
C GLY A 473 -3.81 12.71 23.88
N TYR A 474 -3.01 13.19 24.84
CA TYR A 474 -2.91 12.60 26.16
C TYR A 474 -3.61 13.49 27.20
N SER A 475 -4.82 13.12 27.58
CA SER A 475 -5.57 13.79 28.63
C SER A 475 -5.19 13.26 30.02
N PHE A 476 -4.84 14.18 30.93
CA PHE A 476 -4.47 13.84 32.30
C PHE A 476 -5.62 13.13 33.00
N PHE A 477 -5.38 11.88 33.41
CA PHE A 477 -6.41 11.03 33.97
C PHE A 477 -6.84 11.53 35.36
N GLY A 478 -8.15 11.71 35.53
CA GLY A 478 -8.79 12.10 36.79
C GLY A 478 -9.01 10.95 37.78
N GLN A 479 -8.46 9.75 37.49
CA GLN A 479 -8.45 8.54 38.34
C GLN A 479 -9.77 7.76 38.43
N ASP A 480 -10.84 8.25 37.81
CA ASP A 480 -12.15 7.62 37.84
C ASP A 480 -12.68 7.41 36.42
N VAL A 481 -13.40 6.31 36.22
CA VAL A 481 -14.04 5.92 34.96
C VAL A 481 -15.47 5.47 35.22
N LEU A 482 -16.36 5.85 34.30
CA LEU A 482 -17.74 5.39 34.24
C LEU A 482 -18.00 4.73 32.89
N ARG A 483 -19.21 4.22 32.73
CA ARG A 483 -19.70 3.66 31.49
C ARG A 483 -21.04 4.26 31.12
N LEU A 484 -21.28 4.50 29.83
CA LEU A 484 -22.60 4.84 29.32
C LEU A 484 -23.56 3.66 29.44
N THR A 485 -24.82 3.96 29.76
CA THR A 485 -25.91 2.97 29.82
C THR A 485 -26.93 3.12 28.70
N ALA A 486 -26.73 4.09 27.80
CA ALA A 486 -27.46 4.26 26.55
C ALA A 486 -26.64 5.11 25.56
N ASP A 487 -27.02 5.07 24.28
CA ASP A 487 -26.45 5.94 23.25
C ASP A 487 -26.68 7.43 23.56
N ILE A 488 -25.71 8.26 23.21
CA ILE A 488 -25.80 9.73 23.27
C ILE A 488 -25.72 10.27 21.84
N THR A 489 -26.70 11.09 21.47
CA THR A 489 -26.72 11.77 20.16
C THR A 489 -26.76 13.28 20.31
N THR A 490 -27.85 13.82 20.87
CA THR A 490 -28.09 15.28 20.96
C THR A 490 -28.41 15.78 22.36
N THR A 491 -28.41 14.91 23.37
CA THR A 491 -28.83 15.24 24.73
C THR A 491 -27.68 15.70 25.60
N ASP A 492 -27.93 16.71 26.45
CA ASP A 492 -26.98 17.23 27.45
C ASP A 492 -27.05 16.46 28.79
N GLU A 493 -27.90 15.43 28.87
CA GLU A 493 -27.98 14.51 30.00
C GLU A 493 -27.46 13.13 29.59
N ILE A 494 -26.34 12.73 30.18
CA ILE A 494 -25.67 11.48 29.83
C ILE A 494 -25.96 10.42 30.90
N PRO A 495 -26.57 9.27 30.55
CA PRO A 495 -26.87 8.22 31.50
C PRO A 495 -25.61 7.38 31.76
N VAL A 496 -25.24 7.24 33.03
CA VAL A 496 -23.98 6.63 33.44
C VAL A 496 -24.18 5.59 34.53
N SER A 497 -23.23 4.65 34.61
CA SER A 497 -23.09 3.75 35.75
C SER A 497 -21.61 3.52 36.06
N LEU A 498 -21.32 2.98 37.24
CA LEU A 498 -19.98 2.53 37.58
C LEU A 498 -19.59 1.40 36.63
N GLN A 499 -18.34 1.42 36.17
CA GLN A 499 -17.82 0.37 35.29
C GLN A 499 -17.88 -1.03 35.94
N TYR A 500 -17.88 -1.10 37.28
CA TYR A 500 -17.86 -2.33 38.08
C TYR A 500 -18.99 -2.37 39.14
N ALA A 501 -20.24 -2.13 38.73
CA ALA A 501 -21.38 -1.98 39.65
C ALA A 501 -22.00 -3.31 40.18
N SER A 502 -21.22 -4.27 40.68
CA SER A 502 -21.78 -5.55 41.15
C SER A 502 -22.35 -5.46 42.57
N GLY A 503 -23.65 -5.71 42.74
CA GLY A 503 -24.27 -5.84 44.06
C GLY A 503 -24.61 -4.53 44.78
N LEU A 504 -24.49 -3.38 44.11
CA LEU A 504 -24.84 -2.07 44.64
C LEU A 504 -26.28 -1.67 44.26
N THR A 505 -26.99 -1.01 45.19
CA THR A 505 -28.29 -0.38 44.90
C THR A 505 -28.12 0.90 44.09
N ASN A 506 -29.16 1.32 43.36
CA ASN A 506 -29.12 2.58 42.59
C ASN A 506 -28.77 3.81 43.45
N THR A 507 -29.26 3.87 44.70
CA THR A 507 -28.93 4.94 45.65
C THR A 507 -27.44 4.96 46.01
N GLN A 508 -26.82 3.78 46.18
CA GLN A 508 -25.38 3.69 46.43
C GLN A 508 -24.58 4.15 45.20
N ILE A 509 -24.96 3.71 44.00
CA ILE A 509 -24.31 4.12 42.75
C ILE A 509 -24.42 5.64 42.56
N GLU A 510 -25.60 6.22 42.80
CA GLU A 510 -25.83 7.66 42.73
C GLU A 510 -24.90 8.44 43.66
N ASN A 511 -24.81 8.04 44.93
CA ASN A 511 -23.93 8.68 45.92
C ASN A 511 -22.46 8.58 45.51
N ILE A 512 -22.02 7.42 44.99
CA ILE A 512 -20.65 7.23 44.52
C ILE A 512 -20.37 8.11 43.30
N VAL A 513 -21.25 8.13 42.29
CA VAL A 513 -21.10 8.97 41.10
C VAL A 513 -21.06 10.45 41.48
N LYS A 514 -21.96 10.90 42.36
CA LYS A 514 -21.98 12.29 42.88
C LYS A 514 -20.66 12.67 43.55
N SER A 515 -20.07 11.74 44.29
CA SER A 515 -18.81 11.99 45.01
C SER A 515 -17.57 11.99 44.11
N LYS A 516 -17.54 11.16 43.06
CA LYS A 516 -16.46 11.01 42.07
C LYS A 516 -16.51 12.09 40.97
N PHE A 517 -17.70 12.49 40.53
CA PHE A 517 -17.94 13.37 39.38
C PHE A 517 -18.71 14.62 39.79
N ARG A 518 -18.03 15.54 40.46
CA ARG A 518 -18.62 16.76 41.03
C ARG A 518 -18.89 17.84 39.97
N LEU A 519 -19.70 18.82 40.36
CA LEU A 519 -19.93 20.05 39.61
C LEU A 519 -18.60 20.68 39.16
N GLY A 520 -18.49 20.96 37.86
CA GLY A 520 -17.33 21.61 37.24
C GLY A 520 -16.20 20.66 36.85
N SER A 521 -16.29 19.37 37.17
CA SER A 521 -15.35 18.35 36.68
C SER A 521 -15.49 18.13 35.17
N TYR A 522 -14.39 17.68 34.55
CA TYR A 522 -14.35 17.37 33.13
C TYR A 522 -14.31 15.86 32.91
N ILE A 523 -14.99 15.43 31.86
CA ILE A 523 -15.01 14.06 31.40
C ILE A 523 -14.67 14.02 29.92
N GLN A 524 -14.18 12.89 29.45
CA GLN A 524 -13.88 12.66 28.05
C GLN A 524 -14.50 11.32 27.62
N ILE A 525 -15.12 11.34 26.44
CA ILE A 525 -15.57 10.15 25.72
C ILE A 525 -14.97 10.27 24.31
N ASP A 526 -14.19 9.28 23.89
CA ASP A 526 -13.47 9.30 22.61
C ASP A 526 -12.67 10.60 22.41
N SER A 527 -13.07 11.46 21.46
CA SER A 527 -12.44 12.76 21.18
C SER A 527 -13.19 13.96 21.78
N GLU A 528 -14.34 13.76 22.42
CA GLU A 528 -15.15 14.85 22.99
C GLU A 528 -14.83 15.04 24.48
N ILE A 529 -14.51 16.29 24.88
CA ILE A 529 -14.42 16.69 26.27
C ILE A 529 -15.73 17.39 26.67
N MET A 530 -16.31 16.97 27.79
CA MET A 530 -17.53 17.55 28.34
C MET A 530 -17.30 18.08 29.76
N ARG A 531 -18.07 19.09 30.17
CA ARG A 531 -18.00 19.68 31.51
C ARG A 531 -19.29 19.47 32.28
N ILE A 532 -19.20 18.92 33.50
CA ILE A 532 -20.38 18.70 34.36
C ILE A 532 -20.86 20.04 34.93
N ILE A 533 -22.17 20.31 34.81
CA ILE A 533 -22.78 21.60 35.20
C ILE A 533 -23.86 21.52 36.27
N ASP A 534 -24.16 20.31 36.75
CA ASP A 534 -25.12 20.12 37.84
C ASP A 534 -24.46 19.38 39.00
N SER A 535 -24.79 19.80 40.22
CA SER A 535 -24.33 19.15 41.45
C SER A 535 -25.18 17.95 41.83
N ASP A 536 -26.41 17.85 41.30
CA ASP A 536 -27.31 16.74 41.57
C ASP A 536 -27.36 15.76 40.39
N ILE A 537 -27.52 14.49 40.73
CA ILE A 537 -27.69 13.40 39.76
C ILE A 537 -29.18 13.35 39.38
N LYS A 538 -29.50 13.34 38.08
CA LYS A 538 -30.89 13.25 37.62
C LYS A 538 -31.44 11.83 37.75
N THR A 539 -32.77 11.71 37.70
CA THR A 539 -33.47 10.43 37.71
C THR A 539 -32.89 9.47 36.67
N GLY A 540 -32.51 8.27 37.10
CA GLY A 540 -31.84 7.28 36.26
C GLY A 540 -30.31 7.42 36.19
N ILE A 541 -29.68 8.08 37.18
CA ILE A 541 -28.22 8.24 37.31
C ILE A 541 -27.62 8.94 36.08
N LYS A 542 -28.09 10.16 35.81
CA LYS A 542 -27.59 10.95 34.67
C LYS A 542 -26.79 12.15 35.12
N LEU A 543 -25.70 12.42 34.42
CA LEU A 543 -24.91 13.64 34.56
C LEU A 543 -25.38 14.68 33.55
N LYS A 544 -25.57 15.92 33.99
CA LYS A 544 -25.85 17.05 33.10
C LYS A 544 -24.55 17.74 32.71
N VAL A 545 -24.30 17.88 31.41
CA VAL A 545 -23.01 18.33 30.86
C VAL A 545 -23.14 19.43 29.82
N ILE A 546 -22.08 20.20 29.63
CA ILE A 546 -21.82 20.97 28.42
C ILE A 546 -20.97 20.11 27.50
N ARG A 547 -21.48 19.86 26.30
CA ARG A 547 -20.83 19.12 25.22
C ARG A 547 -19.86 20.00 24.44
N GLY A 548 -18.84 19.40 23.84
CA GLY A 548 -17.82 20.13 23.06
C GLY A 548 -17.00 21.17 23.86
N SER A 549 -16.80 20.93 25.15
CA SER A 549 -16.03 21.84 26.01
C SER A 549 -14.58 21.92 25.53
N MET A 550 -13.94 23.09 25.70
CA MET A 550 -12.58 23.36 25.18
C MET A 550 -12.46 23.33 23.65
N GLY A 551 -13.59 23.45 22.93
CA GLY A 551 -13.61 23.50 21.48
C GLY A 551 -13.49 22.13 20.80
N THR A 552 -13.67 21.03 21.54
CA THR A 552 -13.70 19.68 20.96
C THR A 552 -14.96 19.47 20.14
N ILE A 553 -14.87 18.62 19.11
CA ILE A 553 -16.00 18.26 18.25
C ILE A 553 -17.04 17.47 19.08
N VAL A 554 -18.32 17.74 18.82
CA VAL A 554 -19.47 17.05 19.45
C VAL A 554 -19.82 15.82 18.60
N ASP A 555 -19.71 14.62 19.17
CA ASP A 555 -19.84 13.34 18.44
C ASP A 555 -20.92 12.42 19.01
N ASN A 556 -21.47 11.50 18.21
CA ASN A 556 -22.37 10.49 18.76
C ASN A 556 -21.57 9.42 19.51
N HIS A 557 -22.02 9.00 20.69
CA HIS A 557 -21.38 7.94 21.47
C HIS A 557 -22.34 6.77 21.68
N THR A 558 -21.82 5.55 21.60
CA THR A 558 -22.62 4.32 21.72
C THR A 558 -22.76 3.88 23.18
N ASP A 559 -23.83 3.16 23.50
CA ASP A 559 -23.99 2.46 24.77
C ASP A 559 -22.73 1.66 25.12
N ASN A 560 -22.45 1.56 26.41
CA ASN A 560 -21.28 0.87 26.93
C ASN A 560 -19.94 1.57 26.64
N SER A 561 -19.90 2.75 26.01
CA SER A 561 -18.67 3.55 25.85
C SER A 561 -18.10 3.99 27.20
N GLN A 562 -16.77 4.06 27.28
CA GLN A 562 -16.06 4.44 28.50
C GLN A 562 -16.05 5.96 28.67
N VAL A 563 -16.43 6.42 29.86
CA VAL A 563 -16.40 7.83 30.25
C VAL A 563 -15.24 8.04 31.21
N LYS A 564 -14.22 8.77 30.78
CA LYS A 564 -12.99 9.00 31.55
C LYS A 564 -13.04 10.36 32.24
N ALA A 565 -12.80 10.41 33.55
CA ALA A 565 -12.53 11.68 34.23
C ALA A 565 -11.21 12.26 33.69
N VAL A 566 -11.19 13.54 33.32
CA VAL A 566 -9.98 14.22 32.83
C VAL A 566 -9.75 15.52 33.59
N LYS A 567 -8.49 15.94 33.67
CA LYS A 567 -8.10 17.17 34.36
C LYS A 567 -7.37 18.13 33.42
N PRO A 568 -8.09 19.02 32.72
CA PRO A 568 -7.46 20.14 32.01
C PRO A 568 -6.68 21.03 32.97
N LEU A 569 -5.57 21.58 32.50
CA LEU A 569 -4.78 22.57 33.25
C LEU A 569 -5.14 23.98 32.78
N ALA A 570 -5.48 24.85 33.72
CA ALA A 570 -5.62 26.27 33.43
C ALA A 570 -4.23 26.92 33.41
N VAL A 571 -3.83 27.43 32.24
CA VAL A 571 -2.55 28.13 32.03
C VAL A 571 -2.85 29.51 31.46
N GLU A 572 -2.30 30.54 32.08
CA GLU A 572 -2.31 31.90 31.52
C GLU A 572 -1.05 32.08 30.67
N LEU A 573 -1.21 32.30 29.37
CA LEU A 573 -0.10 32.62 28.49
C LEU A 573 0.16 34.13 28.55
N ARG A 574 1.28 34.53 29.13
CA ARG A 574 1.76 35.91 29.08
C ARG A 574 2.92 36.00 28.10
N ARG A 575 2.98 37.08 27.31
CA ARG A 575 4.15 37.40 26.49
C ARG A 575 5.02 38.41 27.25
N PRO A 576 6.03 37.99 28.04
CA PRO A 576 7.01 38.92 28.59
C PRO A 576 7.79 39.51 27.41
N SER A 577 7.57 40.78 27.12
CA SER A 577 8.26 41.47 26.03
C SER A 577 9.30 42.42 26.61
N ILE A 578 10.57 42.09 26.45
CA ILE A 578 11.66 43.07 26.45
C ILE A 578 11.92 43.38 24.98
N LEU A 579 11.08 44.23 24.38
CA LEU A 579 11.37 44.78 23.06
C LEU A 579 12.59 45.70 23.21
N ARG A 580 13.79 45.23 22.82
CA ARG A 580 14.80 46.16 22.30
C ARG A 580 14.23 46.68 20.99
N ALA A 581 14.17 48.00 20.83
CA ALA A 581 13.66 48.62 19.62
C ALA A 581 14.46 48.12 18.41
N SER A 582 13.81 47.30 17.57
CA SER A 582 14.32 46.98 16.25
C SER A 582 14.38 48.27 15.42
N GLY A 583 15.54 48.55 14.82
CA GLY A 583 15.72 49.65 13.86
C GLY A 583 16.31 50.96 14.40
N HIS A 584 16.70 51.09 15.67
CA HIS A 584 17.23 52.36 16.21
C HIS A 584 18.76 52.47 16.31
N THR A 585 19.52 51.37 16.22
CA THR A 585 20.99 51.42 16.21
C THR A 585 21.54 50.22 15.42
N PHE A 586 22.40 50.46 14.43
CA PHE A 586 23.19 49.41 13.81
C PHE A 586 24.19 48.86 14.86
N GLU A 587 23.95 47.67 15.41
CA GLU A 587 24.94 46.98 16.23
C GLU A 587 25.99 46.38 15.28
N TYR A 588 27.09 47.10 15.08
CA TYR A 588 28.25 46.62 14.32
C TYR A 588 29.06 45.66 15.16
N LEU A 589 29.26 44.44 14.66
CA LEU A 589 30.19 43.47 15.24
C LEU A 589 31.41 43.32 14.31
N GLY A 590 32.51 43.99 14.67
CA GLY A 590 33.84 43.78 14.10
C GLY A 590 34.55 45.06 13.66
N TYR A 591 35.68 44.91 12.96
CA TYR A 591 36.54 46.02 12.52
C TYR A 591 36.30 46.30 11.03
N GLY A 592 35.59 47.37 10.71
CA GLY A 592 35.29 47.74 9.32
C GLY A 592 34.81 49.19 9.19
N PRO A 593 34.79 49.77 7.98
CA PRO A 593 34.57 51.19 7.73
C PRO A 593 33.08 51.56 7.84
N GLY A 594 32.50 51.34 9.02
CA GLY A 594 31.27 52.00 9.47
C GLY A 594 31.61 53.28 10.23
N ASN A 595 30.63 54.15 10.42
CA ASN A 595 30.74 55.52 10.94
C ASN A 595 31.37 55.69 12.36
N TYR A 596 31.94 54.64 12.96
CA TYR A 596 32.48 54.62 14.33
C TYR A 596 33.81 53.86 14.54
N SER A 597 34.52 53.37 13.51
CA SER A 597 35.87 52.82 13.69
C SER A 597 36.74 52.93 12.43
N THR A 598 37.85 53.66 12.50
CA THR A 598 38.75 53.94 11.37
C THR A 598 40.18 53.42 11.58
N GLY A 599 40.36 52.34 12.34
CA GLY A 599 41.68 51.74 12.57
C GLY A 599 41.71 50.25 12.23
N LEU A 600 42.67 49.84 11.39
CA LEU A 600 43.07 48.43 11.29
C LEU A 600 43.59 47.97 12.66
N PRO A 601 43.11 46.83 13.21
CA PRO A 601 43.58 46.35 14.49
C PRO A 601 45.08 46.03 14.39
N GLN A 602 45.89 46.63 15.29
CA GLN A 602 47.34 46.44 15.32
C GLN A 602 47.74 44.99 15.69
N VAL A 603 46.82 44.23 16.30
CA VAL A 603 46.95 42.80 16.63
C VAL A 603 45.55 42.15 16.54
N GLN A 604 45.37 41.14 15.69
CA GLN A 604 44.18 40.29 15.66
C GLN A 604 44.52 38.91 16.25
N LEU A 605 43.98 38.59 17.42
CA LEU A 605 44.29 37.34 18.13
C LEU A 605 43.39 36.16 17.73
N LYS A 606 42.19 36.44 17.21
CA LYS A 606 41.20 35.43 16.82
C LYS A 606 40.24 35.98 15.75
N THR A 607 39.84 35.13 14.82
CA THR A 607 38.69 35.36 13.94
C THR A 607 37.52 34.55 14.49
N PRO A 608 36.37 35.17 14.81
CA PRO A 608 35.19 34.44 15.26
C PRO A 608 34.72 33.45 14.18
N THR A 609 34.23 32.29 14.62
CA THR A 609 33.44 31.39 13.76
C THR A 609 32.07 32.01 13.46
N GLU A 610 31.40 31.56 12.40
CA GLU A 610 30.08 32.07 12.04
C GLU A 610 29.04 31.92 13.18
N ARG A 611 29.12 30.81 13.94
CA ARG A 611 28.26 30.61 15.13
C ARG A 611 28.57 31.61 16.24
N GLU A 612 29.84 32.00 16.43
CA GLU A 612 30.24 33.02 17.42
C GLU A 612 29.79 34.43 17.00
N GLU A 613 29.86 34.77 15.70
CA GLU A 613 29.32 36.02 15.15
C GLU A 613 27.80 36.10 15.32
N PHE A 614 27.09 34.99 15.10
CA PHE A 614 25.65 34.94 15.30
C PHE A 614 25.26 35.06 16.78
N LEU A 615 25.87 34.26 17.68
CA LEU A 615 25.51 34.25 19.10
C LEU A 615 25.85 35.54 19.85
N SER A 616 26.84 36.30 19.37
CA SER A 616 27.15 37.62 19.95
C SER A 616 26.15 38.70 19.57
N GLN A 617 25.42 38.53 18.46
CA GLN A 617 24.33 39.41 18.04
C GLN A 617 22.95 38.93 18.57
N SER A 618 22.74 37.62 18.56
CA SER A 618 21.45 36.99 18.82
C SER A 618 21.58 35.86 19.83
N GLN A 619 21.50 36.24 21.10
CA GLN A 619 21.47 35.28 22.20
C GLN A 619 20.07 35.18 22.78
N GLU A 620 19.48 33.99 22.72
CA GLU A 620 18.18 33.72 23.32
C GLU A 620 18.32 33.25 24.78
N THR A 621 17.93 34.11 25.72
CA THR A 621 17.98 33.80 27.16
C THR A 621 16.58 33.68 27.75
N SER A 622 16.38 32.68 28.62
CA SER A 622 15.18 32.49 29.44
C SER A 622 13.87 32.57 28.65
N CYS A 623 13.72 31.77 27.60
CA CYS A 623 12.54 31.78 26.72
C CYS A 623 12.33 33.07 25.92
N GLY A 624 13.31 33.98 25.93
CA GLY A 624 13.29 35.15 25.06
C GLY A 624 13.47 34.75 23.60
N THR A 625 12.69 35.38 22.73
CA THR A 625 12.90 35.33 21.27
C THR A 625 13.57 36.61 20.85
N VAL A 626 14.67 36.52 20.11
CA VAL A 626 15.36 37.71 19.60
C VAL A 626 14.81 38.04 18.23
N VAL A 627 14.23 39.24 18.09
CA VAL A 627 13.86 39.81 16.79
C VAL A 627 14.76 41.02 16.57
N TYR A 628 15.79 40.85 15.75
CA TYR A 628 16.79 41.89 15.48
C TYR A 628 17.12 41.98 14.00
N THR A 629 17.74 43.09 13.62
CA THR A 629 18.40 43.27 12.33
C THR A 629 19.81 43.81 12.59
N GLY A 630 20.84 43.17 12.06
CA GLY A 630 22.25 43.49 12.31
C GLY A 630 23.13 43.37 11.07
N MET A 631 24.40 43.74 11.20
CA MET A 631 25.40 43.60 10.14
C MET A 631 26.78 43.27 10.73
N ASN A 632 27.51 42.34 10.12
CA ASN A 632 28.90 42.04 10.52
C ASN A 632 29.91 42.99 9.84
N ASP A 633 31.19 42.83 10.16
CA ASP A 633 32.30 43.60 9.58
C ASP A 633 32.48 43.43 8.05
N LYS A 634 31.99 42.34 7.48
CA LYS A 634 31.99 42.06 6.04
C LYS A 634 30.83 42.73 5.29
N GLY A 635 29.85 43.27 6.01
CA GLY A 635 28.66 43.87 5.43
C GLY A 635 27.46 42.93 5.29
N ASP A 636 27.55 41.68 5.77
CA ASP A 636 26.48 40.70 5.69
C ASP A 636 25.31 41.08 6.58
N PHE A 637 24.09 40.99 6.06
CA PHE A 637 22.87 41.36 6.77
C PHE A 637 22.34 40.19 7.59
N TYR A 638 22.10 40.42 8.87
CA TYR A 638 21.39 39.49 9.75
C TYR A 638 19.96 40.00 9.97
N ILE A 639 18.96 39.18 9.70
CA ILE A 639 17.53 39.47 9.88
C ILE A 639 16.93 38.31 10.68
N GLY A 640 16.77 38.51 11.99
CA GLY A 640 16.40 37.45 12.92
C GLY A 640 17.40 36.29 12.83
N ASN A 641 16.91 35.13 12.41
CA ASN A 641 17.72 33.91 12.27
C ASN A 641 18.29 33.72 10.86
N THR A 642 18.19 34.70 9.97
CA THR A 642 18.71 34.61 8.60
C THR A 642 19.91 35.54 8.44
N LYS A 643 20.97 35.06 7.80
CA LYS A 643 22.08 35.86 7.27
C LYS A 643 22.01 35.91 5.75
N ILE A 644 22.25 37.08 5.18
CA ILE A 644 22.35 37.30 3.74
C ILE A 644 23.73 37.92 3.48
N SER A 645 24.58 37.19 2.75
CA SER A 645 25.89 37.66 2.34
C SER A 645 25.74 38.87 1.41
N SER A 646 26.41 39.98 1.71
CA SER A 646 26.26 41.20 0.91
C SER A 646 26.98 41.13 -0.44
N ASP A 647 27.98 40.25 -0.55
CA ASP A 647 28.82 40.07 -1.73
C ASP A 647 28.28 39.00 -2.71
N SER A 648 27.82 37.86 -2.19
CA SER A 648 27.36 36.71 -2.97
C SER A 648 25.83 36.61 -3.07
N GLY A 649 25.10 37.27 -2.17
CA GLY A 649 23.65 37.10 -2.03
C GLY A 649 23.23 35.75 -1.43
N GLU A 650 24.19 34.95 -0.95
CA GLU A 650 23.93 33.66 -0.31
C GLU A 650 23.14 33.84 0.98
N GLN A 651 22.07 33.07 1.14
CA GLN A 651 21.20 33.09 2.31
C GLN A 651 21.48 31.86 3.19
N ILE A 652 21.79 32.12 4.45
CA ILE A 652 22.04 31.10 5.48
C ILE A 652 20.99 31.28 6.57
N THR A 653 20.34 30.21 7.00
CA THR A 653 19.38 30.25 8.10
C THR A 653 19.94 29.49 9.30
N PHE A 654 19.86 30.10 10.47
CA PHE A 654 20.25 29.53 11.75
C PHE A 654 19.03 29.08 12.54
N ASP A 655 19.23 28.16 13.49
CA ASP A 655 18.26 27.74 14.49
C ASP A 655 16.87 27.35 13.94
N ILE A 656 16.85 26.78 12.72
CA ILE A 656 15.66 26.16 12.13
C ILE A 656 15.72 24.64 12.26
N PRO A 657 14.60 23.96 12.50
CA PRO A 657 14.55 22.51 12.63
C PRO A 657 14.82 21.85 11.28
N VAL A 658 15.84 20.98 11.22
CA VAL A 658 16.20 20.22 10.02
C VAL A 658 16.11 18.73 10.35
N PRO A 659 15.26 17.95 9.66
CA PRO A 659 15.30 16.49 9.80
C PRO A 659 16.66 15.97 9.33
N THR A 660 17.34 15.20 10.18
CA THR A 660 18.63 14.57 9.87
C THR A 660 18.50 13.06 9.79
N VAL A 661 19.42 12.41 9.07
CA VAL A 661 19.48 10.95 8.94
C VAL A 661 20.86 10.47 9.34
N THR A 662 20.91 9.41 10.13
CA THR A 662 22.17 8.82 10.62
C THR A 662 23.09 8.48 9.45
N GLY A 663 24.29 9.04 9.45
CA GLY A 663 25.32 8.78 8.43
C GLY A 663 25.24 9.66 7.18
N GLU A 664 24.25 10.54 7.07
CA GLU A 664 24.22 11.62 6.09
C GLU A 664 24.81 12.90 6.75
N ASP A 665 25.63 13.65 6.02
CA ASP A 665 26.12 14.94 6.52
C ASP A 665 24.93 15.91 6.55
N PRO A 666 24.52 16.43 7.72
CA PRO A 666 23.39 17.35 7.79
C PRO A 666 23.66 18.52 6.87
N SER A 667 22.73 18.77 5.93
CA SER A 667 22.88 19.86 4.97
C SER A 667 23.12 21.15 5.76
N ALA A 668 24.31 21.74 5.59
CA ALA A 668 24.74 22.94 6.32
C ALA A 668 23.81 24.15 6.09
N LEU A 669 22.95 24.09 5.07
CA LEU A 669 22.01 25.13 4.67
C LEU A 669 20.64 24.52 4.42
N SER A 670 19.66 24.94 5.22
CA SER A 670 18.25 24.62 5.01
C SER A 670 17.44 25.91 4.99
N VAL A 671 16.38 25.92 4.19
CA VAL A 671 15.41 27.01 4.09
C VAL A 671 14.03 26.38 4.02
N VAL A 672 13.09 26.91 4.78
CA VAL A 672 11.68 26.46 4.78
C VAL A 672 10.85 27.58 4.18
N PHE A 673 10.07 27.24 3.17
CA PHE A 673 9.14 28.15 2.51
C PHE A 673 7.73 27.58 2.59
N ASP A 674 6.74 28.43 2.86
CA ASP A 674 5.33 28.03 2.74
C ASP A 674 4.96 27.80 1.26
N GLU A 675 5.51 28.62 0.36
CA GLU A 675 5.37 28.51 -1.09
C GLU A 675 6.63 29.06 -1.77
N VAL A 676 7.09 28.38 -2.84
CA VAL A 676 8.20 28.87 -3.67
C VAL A 676 7.76 28.95 -5.12
N ILE A 677 7.83 30.14 -5.70
CA ILE A 677 7.62 30.38 -7.13
C ILE A 677 8.96 30.76 -7.76
N ILE A 678 9.53 29.85 -8.54
CA ILE A 678 10.82 30.03 -9.22
C ILE A 678 10.57 30.37 -10.69
N LYS A 679 10.95 31.57 -11.12
CA LYS A 679 10.68 32.06 -12.49
C LYS A 679 11.65 31.57 -13.56
N ASP A 680 12.84 31.12 -13.17
CA ASP A 680 13.91 30.76 -14.12
C ASP A 680 14.39 29.31 -13.93
N ARG A 681 15.18 29.03 -12.88
CA ARG A 681 15.75 27.69 -12.65
C ARG A 681 15.82 27.34 -11.17
N LEU A 682 15.45 26.10 -10.84
CA LEU A 682 15.81 25.42 -9.60
C LEU A 682 17.00 24.50 -9.88
N LEU A 683 18.12 24.71 -9.16
CA LEU A 683 19.27 23.82 -9.17
C LEU A 683 19.36 23.17 -7.79
N VAL A 684 19.29 21.84 -7.74
CA VAL A 684 19.44 21.07 -6.51
C VAL A 684 20.69 20.22 -6.65
N GLU A 685 21.68 20.45 -5.80
CA GLU A 685 22.96 19.74 -5.80
C GLU A 685 23.06 18.86 -4.55
N GLY A 686 23.43 17.59 -4.72
CA GLY A 686 23.58 16.63 -3.63
C GLY A 686 24.87 16.78 -2.80
N GLY A 687 25.37 18.02 -2.66
CA GLY A 687 26.67 18.35 -2.09
C GLY A 687 27.87 17.89 -2.94
N THR A 688 29.09 18.23 -2.49
CA THR A 688 30.35 17.90 -3.20
C THR A 688 30.57 16.38 -3.33
N SER A 689 30.08 15.60 -2.37
CA SER A 689 30.13 14.13 -2.38
C SER A 689 29.07 13.48 -3.27
N LYS A 690 28.04 14.23 -3.70
CA LYS A 690 26.85 13.73 -4.42
C LYS A 690 26.09 12.62 -3.67
N GLN A 691 26.25 12.56 -2.35
CA GLN A 691 25.59 11.58 -1.50
C GLN A 691 24.28 12.10 -0.91
N ILE A 692 24.03 13.42 -0.95
CA ILE A 692 22.77 13.98 -0.43
C ILE A 692 21.66 13.69 -1.45
N LEU A 693 20.62 13.00 -0.98
CA LEU A 693 19.46 12.65 -1.79
C LEU A 693 18.59 13.89 -2.06
N SER A 694 18.16 14.08 -3.31
CA SER A 694 17.11 15.04 -3.66
C SER A 694 15.77 14.30 -3.76
N GLN A 695 14.86 14.56 -2.83
CA GLN A 695 13.61 13.82 -2.67
C GLN A 695 12.39 14.75 -2.81
N PHE A 696 11.32 14.23 -3.43
CA PHE A 696 10.02 14.87 -3.51
C PHE A 696 8.96 13.86 -3.03
N ASP A 697 8.48 14.03 -1.80
CA ASP A 697 7.61 13.05 -1.13
C ASP A 697 6.12 13.14 -1.48
N GLY A 698 5.75 14.17 -2.25
CA GLY A 698 4.39 14.37 -2.75
C GLY A 698 4.26 14.06 -4.25
N PRO A 699 3.03 14.04 -4.78
CA PRO A 699 2.81 13.98 -6.22
C PRO A 699 3.51 15.14 -6.95
N VAL A 700 4.39 14.81 -7.91
CA VAL A 700 5.11 15.82 -8.70
C VAL A 700 4.55 15.88 -10.11
N THR A 701 4.15 17.07 -10.55
CA THR A 701 3.68 17.31 -11.92
C THR A 701 4.71 18.13 -12.68
N PHE A 702 5.26 17.57 -13.76
CA PHE A 702 6.11 18.30 -14.71
C PHE A 702 5.31 18.62 -15.97
N ASN A 703 4.96 19.90 -16.17
CA ASN A 703 4.22 20.34 -17.36
C ASN A 703 5.08 20.41 -18.63
N GLY A 704 6.41 20.46 -18.45
CA GLY A 704 7.39 20.52 -19.52
C GLY A 704 8.05 19.18 -19.82
N LYS A 705 9.21 19.23 -20.51
CA LYS A 705 10.03 18.04 -20.76
C LYS A 705 10.87 17.70 -19.53
N LEU A 706 10.74 16.47 -19.03
CA LEU A 706 11.68 15.89 -18.07
C LEU A 706 12.89 15.30 -18.81
N ARG A 707 14.11 15.70 -18.44
CA ARG A 707 15.36 15.11 -18.95
C ARG A 707 16.12 14.47 -17.80
N ILE A 708 16.50 13.21 -17.95
CA ILE A 708 17.28 12.44 -16.97
C ILE A 708 18.55 11.98 -17.69
N ASN A 709 19.72 12.42 -17.22
CA ASN A 709 21.01 12.19 -17.89
C ASN A 709 21.66 10.84 -17.53
N LYS A 710 21.14 10.15 -16.52
CA LYS A 710 21.60 8.83 -16.08
C LYS A 710 20.40 7.86 -16.10
N ASP A 711 20.27 7.02 -15.09
CA ASP A 711 19.24 6.00 -15.02
C ASP A 711 17.92 6.56 -14.47
N LEU A 712 16.81 6.12 -15.06
CA LEU A 712 15.47 6.22 -14.49
C LEU A 712 15.06 4.82 -14.01
N ARG A 713 14.84 4.66 -12.70
CA ARG A 713 14.32 3.43 -12.11
C ARG A 713 12.92 3.70 -11.52
N LEU A 714 11.94 2.88 -11.88
CA LEU A 714 10.56 2.94 -11.40
C LEU A 714 10.20 1.61 -10.75
N THR A 715 9.64 1.63 -9.54
CA THR A 715 9.40 0.41 -8.74
C THR A 715 8.04 -0.24 -9.00
N GLU A 716 7.00 0.57 -9.24
CA GLU A 716 5.64 0.05 -9.44
C GLU A 716 5.25 -0.06 -10.91
N GLY A 717 5.19 1.05 -11.64
CA GLY A 717 4.77 1.04 -13.04
C GLY A 717 5.01 2.35 -13.80
N LEU A 718 4.93 2.26 -15.13
CA LEU A 718 5.00 3.38 -16.07
C LEU A 718 3.74 3.37 -16.95
N THR A 719 2.93 4.43 -16.87
CA THR A 719 1.81 4.67 -17.80
C THR A 719 2.14 5.86 -18.68
N VAL A 720 2.00 5.71 -20.00
CA VAL A 720 2.28 6.77 -20.98
C VAL A 720 1.13 6.85 -21.96
N ASP A 721 0.43 7.99 -21.98
CA ASP A 721 -0.66 8.23 -22.93
C ASP A 721 -0.16 8.56 -24.35
N GLY A 722 1.06 9.10 -24.42
CA GLY A 722 1.76 9.43 -25.67
C GLY A 722 2.58 8.27 -26.26
N ALA A 723 3.48 8.62 -27.18
CA ALA A 723 4.41 7.67 -27.77
C ALA A 723 5.67 7.51 -26.91
N VAL A 724 6.12 6.27 -26.71
CA VAL A 724 7.44 5.95 -26.16
C VAL A 724 8.42 5.70 -27.32
N LYS A 725 9.52 6.46 -27.38
CA LYS A 725 10.55 6.30 -28.41
C LYS A 725 11.89 5.96 -27.75
N PHE A 726 12.39 4.75 -28.04
CA PHE A 726 13.76 4.35 -27.70
C PHE A 726 14.67 4.73 -28.88
N THR A 727 15.77 5.45 -28.60
CA THR A 727 16.74 5.90 -29.62
C THR A 727 18.05 5.11 -29.59
N ASN A 728 18.16 4.15 -28.67
CA ASN A 728 19.29 3.23 -28.63
C ASN A 728 19.23 2.32 -29.86
N ASP A 729 20.27 2.33 -30.68
CA ASP A 729 20.44 1.61 -31.94
C ASP A 729 21.20 0.28 -31.78
N THR A 730 21.43 -0.14 -30.54
CA THR A 730 22.01 -1.46 -30.24
C THR A 730 21.02 -2.56 -30.65
N ASP A 731 21.39 -3.34 -31.67
CA ASP A 731 20.67 -4.55 -32.04
C ASP A 731 20.79 -5.63 -30.95
N SER A 732 19.74 -6.43 -30.79
CA SER A 732 19.79 -7.61 -29.93
C SER A 732 20.48 -8.75 -30.68
N THR A 733 21.62 -9.20 -30.16
CA THR A 733 22.44 -10.26 -30.78
C THR A 733 22.53 -11.51 -29.93
N SER A 734 21.99 -11.50 -28.71
CA SER A 734 21.99 -12.67 -27.83
C SER A 734 20.99 -13.73 -28.32
N ASP A 735 21.26 -14.98 -27.99
CA ASP A 735 20.37 -16.13 -28.20
C ASP A 735 19.42 -16.37 -27.01
N CYS A 736 19.27 -15.35 -26.14
CA CYS A 736 18.49 -15.40 -24.90
C CYS A 736 19.01 -16.38 -23.82
N THR A 737 20.25 -16.89 -23.92
CA THR A 737 20.83 -17.81 -22.90
C THR A 737 21.70 -17.12 -21.84
N GLY A 738 21.90 -15.80 -21.94
CA GLY A 738 22.74 -15.00 -21.05
C GLY A 738 22.26 -13.56 -20.88
N ALA A 739 23.17 -12.62 -20.60
CA ALA A 739 22.84 -11.21 -20.45
C ALA A 739 22.19 -10.66 -21.72
N LEU A 740 21.01 -10.04 -21.57
CA LEU A 740 20.26 -9.45 -22.67
C LEU A 740 20.90 -8.13 -23.11
N ASN A 741 20.94 -7.90 -24.42
CA ASN A 741 21.32 -6.62 -25.03
C ASN A 741 20.22 -6.15 -25.99
N GLY A 742 20.13 -4.84 -26.19
CA GLY A 742 19.21 -4.23 -27.15
C GLY A 742 18.73 -2.85 -26.72
N GLY A 743 18.17 -2.09 -27.67
CA GLY A 743 17.57 -0.78 -27.39
C GLY A 743 16.27 -0.82 -26.58
N LEU A 744 15.56 -1.95 -26.60
CA LEU A 744 14.43 -2.28 -25.72
C LEU A 744 14.58 -3.73 -25.26
N ILE A 745 14.61 -3.96 -23.96
CA ILE A 745 14.69 -5.29 -23.34
C ILE A 745 13.42 -5.50 -22.50
N VAL A 746 12.77 -6.66 -22.68
CA VAL A 746 11.59 -7.06 -21.92
C VAL A 746 11.83 -8.49 -21.42
N GLU A 747 12.10 -8.65 -20.12
CA GLU A 747 12.37 -9.98 -19.52
C GLU A 747 11.08 -10.82 -19.38
N GLY A 748 9.93 -10.16 -19.19
CA GLY A 748 8.62 -10.79 -19.17
C GLY A 748 7.95 -10.89 -20.54
N GLY A 749 6.65 -11.21 -20.56
CA GLY A 749 5.85 -11.21 -21.80
C GLY A 749 5.43 -9.80 -22.25
N ALA A 750 5.25 -9.62 -23.56
CA ALA A 750 4.74 -8.38 -24.16
C ALA A 750 3.38 -8.62 -24.82
N ALA A 751 2.32 -7.98 -24.31
CA ALA A 751 1.00 -8.00 -24.93
C ALA A 751 0.81 -6.80 -25.87
N ILE A 752 0.70 -7.05 -27.17
CA ILE A 752 0.51 -6.01 -28.20
C ILE A 752 -0.89 -6.17 -28.80
N ARG A 753 -1.81 -5.25 -28.46
CA ARG A 753 -3.22 -5.33 -28.89
C ARG A 753 -3.44 -4.97 -30.37
N LYS A 754 -2.55 -4.13 -30.95
CA LYS A 754 -2.63 -3.70 -32.35
C LYS A 754 -1.55 -4.41 -33.18
N ARG A 755 -0.93 -3.70 -34.13
CA ARG A 755 0.07 -4.26 -35.06
C ARG A 755 1.49 -4.07 -34.51
N LEU A 756 2.33 -5.08 -34.68
CA LEU A 756 3.78 -4.99 -34.57
C LEU A 756 4.35 -4.84 -35.98
N ASN A 757 5.11 -3.77 -36.25
CA ASN A 757 5.77 -3.54 -37.54
C ASN A 757 7.29 -3.55 -37.33
N ILE A 758 8.00 -4.46 -37.99
CA ILE A 758 9.44 -4.67 -37.85
C ILE A 758 10.06 -4.38 -39.20
N CYS A 759 10.92 -3.36 -39.28
CA CYS A 759 11.57 -2.96 -40.52
C CYS A 759 12.83 -3.78 -40.84
N GLY A 760 13.43 -4.38 -39.82
CA GLY A 760 14.57 -5.31 -39.94
C GLY A 760 14.15 -6.77 -39.78
N ASP A 761 15.12 -7.62 -39.44
CA ASP A 761 14.90 -9.05 -39.27
C ASP A 761 14.15 -9.38 -37.96
N THR A 762 13.33 -10.43 -38.00
CA THR A 762 12.75 -11.04 -36.79
C THR A 762 13.40 -12.40 -36.56
N LYS A 763 14.03 -12.59 -35.39
CA LYS A 763 14.60 -13.86 -34.97
C LYS A 763 13.79 -14.44 -33.80
N ILE A 764 13.44 -15.73 -33.89
CA ILE A 764 12.73 -16.45 -32.84
C ILE A 764 13.62 -17.62 -32.41
N PHE A 765 14.17 -17.55 -31.20
CA PHE A 765 15.10 -18.55 -30.66
C PHE A 765 14.41 -19.73 -29.97
N SER A 766 13.09 -19.64 -29.74
CA SER A 766 12.34 -20.78 -29.21
C SER A 766 12.51 -22.00 -30.11
N THR A 767 12.79 -23.16 -29.50
CA THR A 767 12.98 -24.44 -30.19
C THR A 767 11.74 -25.34 -30.09
N THR A 768 10.60 -24.79 -29.66
CA THR A 768 9.35 -25.54 -29.53
C THR A 768 8.92 -26.10 -30.89
N VAL A 769 8.78 -27.43 -30.97
CA VAL A 769 8.34 -28.14 -32.18
C VAL A 769 6.88 -27.83 -32.50
N SER A 770 6.58 -27.61 -33.78
CA SER A 770 5.22 -27.46 -34.30
C SER A 770 4.63 -28.83 -34.63
N SER A 771 3.71 -29.30 -33.78
CA SER A 771 2.97 -30.58 -33.96
C SER A 771 1.49 -30.38 -34.29
N SER A 772 0.97 -29.15 -34.12
CA SER A 772 -0.39 -28.74 -34.50
C SER A 772 -0.40 -27.25 -34.85
N THR A 773 -1.56 -26.71 -35.24
CA THR A 773 -1.72 -25.26 -35.52
C THR A 773 -1.65 -24.36 -34.27
N SER A 774 -1.55 -24.93 -33.07
CA SER A 774 -1.49 -24.20 -31.80
C SER A 774 -0.18 -24.39 -31.03
N THR A 775 0.80 -25.09 -31.61
CA THR A 775 2.11 -25.34 -31.01
C THR A 775 3.24 -24.88 -31.93
N GLY A 776 4.40 -24.56 -31.35
CA GLY A 776 5.59 -24.17 -32.10
C GLY A 776 6.22 -22.88 -31.61
N ALA A 777 7.44 -22.61 -32.09
CA ALA A 777 8.18 -21.39 -31.82
C ALA A 777 7.46 -20.12 -32.34
N LEU A 778 6.76 -20.26 -33.48
CA LEU A 778 5.89 -19.24 -34.06
C LEU A 778 4.51 -19.85 -34.27
N VAL A 779 3.49 -19.31 -33.61
CA VAL A 779 2.09 -19.70 -33.78
C VAL A 779 1.33 -18.53 -34.40
N VAL A 780 0.69 -18.76 -35.54
CA VAL A 780 -0.16 -17.76 -36.22
C VAL A 780 -1.54 -18.37 -36.41
N SER A 781 -2.53 -17.90 -35.65
CA SER A 781 -3.91 -18.42 -35.74
C SER A 781 -4.64 -17.98 -37.02
N GLY A 782 -4.18 -16.90 -37.66
CA GLY A 782 -4.63 -16.46 -38.97
C GLY A 782 -3.77 -17.01 -40.12
N GLY A 783 -3.86 -16.38 -41.29
CA GLY A 783 -2.99 -16.70 -42.42
C GLY A 783 -1.62 -16.04 -42.33
N VAL A 784 -0.60 -16.65 -42.93
CA VAL A 784 0.74 -16.07 -43.12
C VAL A 784 0.87 -15.63 -44.58
N GLY A 785 1.04 -14.34 -44.81
CA GLY A 785 1.35 -13.79 -46.13
C GLY A 785 2.86 -13.71 -46.35
N ILE A 786 3.38 -14.39 -47.36
CA ILE A 786 4.80 -14.38 -47.71
C ILE A 786 4.90 -14.09 -49.20
N THR A 787 5.45 -12.92 -49.56
CA THR A 787 5.66 -12.54 -50.97
C THR A 787 6.92 -13.16 -51.56
N GLY A 788 7.96 -13.32 -50.72
CA GLY A 788 9.21 -13.97 -51.09
C GLY A 788 9.14 -15.50 -51.03
N SER A 789 10.27 -16.15 -51.32
CA SER A 789 10.40 -17.60 -51.19
C SER A 789 10.47 -18.01 -49.71
N THR A 790 9.78 -19.10 -49.36
CA THR A 790 9.92 -19.74 -48.05
C THR A 790 10.90 -20.90 -48.16
N TYR A 791 11.92 -20.92 -47.30
CA TYR A 791 12.85 -22.05 -47.18
C TYR A 791 12.55 -22.80 -45.87
N ILE A 792 12.09 -24.05 -45.98
CA ILE A 792 11.83 -24.92 -44.84
C ILE A 792 12.89 -26.02 -44.83
N GLY A 793 13.77 -26.04 -43.82
CA GLY A 793 14.81 -27.05 -43.70
C GLY A 793 14.30 -28.42 -43.22
N GLY A 794 13.11 -28.46 -42.62
CA GLY A 794 12.42 -29.68 -42.21
C GLY A 794 11.21 -30.01 -43.10
N SER A 795 10.29 -30.82 -42.59
CA SER A 795 9.06 -31.16 -43.31
C SER A 795 8.03 -30.02 -43.27
N LEU A 796 7.32 -29.81 -44.38
CA LEU A 796 6.12 -28.98 -44.45
C LEU A 796 4.88 -29.88 -44.28
N SER A 797 4.16 -29.73 -43.17
CA SER A 797 2.89 -30.43 -42.93
C SER A 797 1.72 -29.52 -43.27
N ILE A 798 0.83 -29.97 -44.16
CA ILE A 798 -0.38 -29.24 -44.59
C ILE A 798 -1.56 -30.16 -44.32
N THR A 799 -2.41 -29.79 -43.35
CA THR A 799 -3.64 -30.55 -43.03
C THR A 799 -4.79 -30.23 -44.00
N GLY A 800 -4.71 -29.09 -44.70
CA GLY A 800 -5.63 -28.69 -45.76
C GLY A 800 -5.11 -29.01 -47.17
N LEU A 801 -5.53 -28.21 -48.15
CA LEU A 801 -5.10 -28.36 -49.55
C LEU A 801 -3.84 -27.53 -49.85
N LEU A 802 -2.88 -28.12 -50.56
CA LEU A 802 -1.77 -27.39 -51.17
C LEU A 802 -2.20 -26.81 -52.53
N ASN A 803 -2.35 -25.49 -52.62
CA ASN A 803 -2.60 -24.80 -53.89
C ASN A 803 -1.31 -24.17 -54.44
N ALA A 804 -0.69 -24.82 -55.43
CA ALA A 804 0.55 -24.38 -56.07
C ALA A 804 0.30 -23.91 -57.51
N ASN A 805 -0.22 -22.69 -57.69
CA ASN A 805 -0.52 -22.11 -59.01
C ASN A 805 0.69 -22.06 -59.96
N GLY A 806 1.91 -21.93 -59.41
CA GLY A 806 3.17 -21.95 -60.17
C GLY A 806 3.74 -23.35 -60.43
N GLY A 807 3.05 -24.40 -59.95
CA GLY A 807 3.49 -25.79 -60.01
C GLY A 807 4.35 -26.23 -58.83
N LEU A 808 4.62 -27.53 -58.79
CA LEU A 808 5.55 -28.16 -57.85
C LEU A 808 6.79 -28.61 -58.63
N LYS A 809 7.96 -28.15 -58.18
CA LYS A 809 9.25 -28.55 -58.76
C LYS A 809 9.94 -29.55 -57.83
N PHE A 810 10.08 -30.78 -58.30
CA PHE A 810 10.91 -31.80 -57.67
C PHE A 810 12.23 -31.87 -58.44
N PRO A 811 13.40 -31.80 -57.78
CA PRO A 811 14.69 -32.04 -58.46
C PRO A 811 14.77 -33.49 -58.96
N ASP A 812 15.78 -33.79 -59.77
CA ASP A 812 16.03 -35.17 -60.22
C ASP A 812 16.11 -36.12 -59.01
N ASP A 813 15.55 -37.31 -59.18
CA ASP A 813 15.41 -38.36 -58.17
C ASP A 813 14.48 -38.03 -56.97
N ALA A 814 14.04 -36.78 -56.81
CA ALA A 814 13.01 -36.44 -55.85
C ALA A 814 11.63 -36.85 -56.36
N LYS A 815 10.85 -37.47 -55.49
CA LYS A 815 9.60 -38.13 -55.83
C LYS A 815 8.41 -37.40 -55.24
N ALA A 816 7.36 -37.22 -56.05
CA ALA A 816 6.02 -37.10 -55.50
C ALA A 816 5.56 -38.50 -55.10
N ILE A 817 5.37 -38.71 -53.80
CA ILE A 817 4.94 -39.99 -53.22
C ILE A 817 3.50 -39.81 -52.76
N PHE A 818 2.63 -40.71 -53.19
CA PHE A 818 1.26 -40.79 -52.74
C PHE A 818 1.04 -42.14 -52.06
N GLY A 819 0.47 -42.12 -50.86
CA GLY A 819 0.36 -43.31 -50.01
C GLY A 819 1.06 -43.12 -48.67
N THR A 820 0.83 -44.04 -47.73
CA THR A 820 1.62 -44.11 -46.48
C THR A 820 3.00 -44.72 -46.72
N ASP A 821 3.12 -45.51 -47.80
CA ASP A 821 4.36 -46.06 -48.33
C ASP A 821 4.64 -45.51 -49.73
N ASN A 822 5.59 -46.09 -50.46
CA ASN A 822 5.91 -45.72 -51.86
C ASN A 822 4.90 -46.33 -52.86
N ASP A 823 3.61 -46.11 -52.63
CA ASP A 823 2.54 -46.76 -53.41
C ASP A 823 2.50 -46.24 -54.85
N LEU A 824 2.51 -44.91 -55.01
CA LEU A 824 2.66 -44.24 -56.30
C LEU A 824 3.79 -43.23 -56.24
N GLU A 825 4.76 -43.39 -57.14
CA GLU A 825 5.89 -42.49 -57.31
C GLU A 825 5.84 -41.80 -58.67
N ILE A 826 5.93 -40.47 -58.68
CA ILE A 826 6.10 -39.67 -59.89
C ILE A 826 7.39 -38.86 -59.76
N TYR A 827 8.34 -39.10 -60.65
CA TYR A 827 9.65 -38.44 -60.60
C TYR A 827 10.35 -38.38 -61.96
N HIS A 828 11.42 -37.60 -62.02
CA HIS A 828 12.35 -37.57 -63.13
C HIS A 828 13.69 -38.18 -62.69
N SER A 829 14.17 -39.20 -63.39
CA SER A 829 15.40 -39.94 -63.04
C SER A 829 16.67 -39.30 -63.65
N GLY A 830 16.64 -37.99 -63.93
CA GLY A 830 17.63 -37.27 -64.74
C GLY A 830 17.58 -37.55 -66.25
N THR A 831 17.02 -38.70 -66.67
CA THR A 831 16.93 -39.10 -68.09
C THR A 831 15.55 -39.55 -68.53
N LYS A 832 14.63 -39.87 -67.61
CA LYS A 832 13.29 -40.35 -67.90
C LYS A 832 12.29 -39.77 -66.91
N SER A 833 11.09 -39.43 -67.38
CA SER A 833 9.92 -39.27 -66.53
C SER A 833 9.37 -40.65 -66.19
N VAL A 834 9.21 -40.94 -64.91
CA VAL A 834 8.77 -42.23 -64.40
C VAL A 834 7.48 -42.04 -63.61
N ILE A 835 6.46 -42.82 -63.95
CA ILE A 835 5.28 -43.08 -63.12
C ILE A 835 5.39 -44.55 -62.72
N ASN A 836 5.61 -44.81 -61.43
CA ASN A 836 5.86 -46.16 -60.92
C ASN A 836 4.88 -46.51 -59.79
N ALA A 837 4.22 -47.66 -59.92
CA ALA A 837 3.38 -48.25 -58.89
C ALA A 837 4.02 -49.58 -58.46
N THR A 838 4.71 -49.58 -57.32
CA THR A 838 5.61 -50.69 -56.97
C THR A 838 4.91 -51.80 -56.17
N ASN A 839 3.76 -51.51 -55.54
CA ASN A 839 3.04 -52.40 -54.63
C ASN A 839 1.50 -52.39 -54.85
N SER A 840 1.02 -51.95 -56.01
CA SER A 840 -0.42 -51.82 -56.32
C SER A 840 -0.68 -51.89 -57.82
N GLU A 841 -1.95 -52.07 -58.20
CA GLU A 841 -2.39 -51.97 -59.59
C GLU A 841 -2.28 -50.51 -60.07
N PHE A 842 -1.67 -50.30 -61.24
CA PHE A 842 -1.63 -48.99 -61.89
C PHE A 842 -2.81 -48.88 -62.87
N GLU A 843 -3.87 -48.23 -62.43
CA GLU A 843 -5.08 -48.02 -63.22
C GLU A 843 -5.15 -46.59 -63.76
N ILE A 844 -5.34 -46.44 -65.08
CA ILE A 844 -5.66 -45.15 -65.71
C ILE A 844 -7.12 -45.22 -66.17
N GLN A 845 -8.00 -44.49 -65.49
CA GLN A 845 -9.43 -44.44 -65.82
C GLN A 845 -9.76 -43.20 -66.66
N GLY A 846 -10.48 -43.40 -67.76
CA GLY A 846 -11.23 -42.33 -68.43
C GLY A 846 -12.54 -42.06 -67.68
N GLY A 847 -13.15 -40.89 -67.92
CA GLY A 847 -14.45 -40.58 -67.33
C GLY A 847 -15.55 -41.59 -67.72
N THR A 848 -16.60 -41.65 -66.90
CA THR A 848 -17.67 -42.65 -67.04
C THR A 848 -18.71 -42.29 -68.09
N ASP A 849 -18.69 -41.07 -68.61
CA ASP A 849 -19.74 -40.56 -69.48
C ASP A 849 -19.52 -40.97 -70.95
N PRO A 850 -20.59 -41.24 -71.72
CA PRO A 850 -20.48 -41.52 -73.13
C PRO A 850 -19.77 -40.39 -73.88
N GLY A 851 -18.70 -40.72 -74.61
CA GLY A 851 -17.88 -39.74 -75.33
C GLY A 851 -16.57 -39.35 -74.63
N ASP A 852 -16.38 -39.75 -73.37
CA ASP A 852 -15.09 -39.60 -72.70
C ASP A 852 -14.01 -40.43 -73.41
N THR A 853 -12.81 -39.86 -73.48
CA THR A 853 -11.67 -40.45 -74.18
C THR A 853 -10.47 -40.51 -73.27
N LEU A 854 -9.82 -41.67 -73.22
CA LEU A 854 -8.49 -41.81 -72.66
C LEU A 854 -7.49 -41.86 -73.83
N GLY A 855 -6.56 -40.92 -73.91
CA GLY A 855 -5.66 -40.80 -75.05
C GLY A 855 -4.20 -40.56 -74.66
N ILE A 856 -3.28 -41.18 -75.41
CA ILE A 856 -1.85 -40.84 -75.38
C ILE A 856 -1.61 -39.87 -76.54
N THR A 857 -1.12 -38.68 -76.19
CA THR A 857 -0.87 -37.59 -77.14
C THR A 857 0.63 -37.28 -77.17
N ILE A 858 1.21 -37.27 -78.36
CA ILE A 858 2.62 -36.98 -78.59
C ILE A 858 2.70 -35.80 -79.57
N GLY A 859 3.42 -34.73 -79.20
CA GLY A 859 3.56 -33.55 -80.05
C GLY A 859 2.24 -32.84 -80.39
N GLY A 860 1.25 -32.93 -79.50
CA GLY A 860 -0.10 -32.36 -79.71
C GLY A 860 -1.09 -33.31 -80.41
N GLN A 861 -0.63 -34.44 -80.94
CA GLN A 861 -1.46 -35.38 -81.71
C GLN A 861 -1.75 -36.66 -80.92
N THR A 862 -3.03 -37.03 -80.79
CA THR A 862 -3.43 -38.30 -80.16
C THR A 862 -3.09 -39.46 -81.08
N VAL A 863 -2.27 -40.39 -80.59
CA VAL A 863 -1.77 -41.56 -81.32
C VAL A 863 -2.42 -42.87 -80.87
N ILE A 864 -2.87 -42.92 -79.61
CA ILE A 864 -3.67 -44.02 -79.04
C ILE A 864 -4.86 -43.39 -78.36
N ARG A 865 -6.07 -43.88 -78.65
CA ARG A 865 -7.31 -43.40 -78.04
C ARG A 865 -8.21 -44.59 -77.70
N ALA A 866 -8.62 -44.68 -76.45
CA ALA A 866 -9.77 -45.49 -76.05
C ALA A 866 -10.99 -44.57 -75.96
N VAL A 867 -12.10 -44.97 -76.60
CA VAL A 867 -13.38 -44.24 -76.59
C VAL A 867 -14.45 -45.14 -76.04
N LYS A 868 -15.22 -44.66 -75.06
CA LYS A 868 -16.46 -45.31 -74.66
C LYS A 868 -17.57 -44.91 -75.62
N ALA A 869 -18.01 -45.82 -76.50
CA ALA A 869 -19.09 -45.53 -77.44
C ALA A 869 -20.45 -45.47 -76.72
N MET A 870 -21.39 -44.65 -77.24
CA MET A 870 -22.73 -44.41 -76.66
C MET A 870 -23.58 -45.67 -76.42
N THR A 871 -23.24 -46.80 -77.00
CA THR A 871 -23.96 -48.08 -76.91
C THR A 871 -23.34 -49.09 -75.95
N GLY A 872 -22.35 -48.70 -75.13
CA GLY A 872 -21.77 -49.56 -74.09
C GLY A 872 -20.63 -50.47 -74.54
N VAL A 873 -20.06 -50.23 -75.73
CA VAL A 873 -18.86 -50.92 -76.24
C VAL A 873 -17.69 -49.95 -76.22
N SER A 874 -16.60 -50.30 -75.53
CA SER A 874 -15.34 -49.54 -75.57
C SER A 874 -14.58 -49.89 -76.85
N VAL A 875 -14.12 -48.89 -77.60
CA VAL A 875 -13.28 -49.08 -78.79
C VAL A 875 -11.87 -48.55 -78.52
N ALA A 876 -10.86 -49.36 -78.82
CA ALA A 876 -9.46 -48.94 -78.86
C ALA A 876 -9.06 -48.60 -80.29
N GLN A 877 -8.49 -47.41 -80.48
CA GLN A 877 -8.07 -46.88 -81.76
C GLN A 877 -6.57 -46.54 -81.74
N LEU A 878 -5.86 -46.99 -82.78
CA LEU A 878 -4.55 -46.45 -83.16
C LEU A 878 -4.78 -45.44 -84.27
N LEU A 879 -4.28 -44.22 -84.07
CA LEU A 879 -4.43 -43.13 -85.02
C LEU A 879 -3.08 -42.80 -85.64
N TYR A 880 -3.10 -42.50 -86.93
CA TYR A 880 -1.99 -41.85 -87.60
C TYR A 880 -2.31 -40.37 -87.73
N SER A 881 -1.32 -39.53 -87.43
CA SER A 881 -1.42 -38.10 -87.64
C SER A 881 -0.29 -37.61 -88.54
N ASP A 882 -0.66 -36.76 -89.49
CA ASP A 882 0.23 -36.03 -90.39
C ASP A 882 0.68 -34.66 -89.82
N GLY A 883 0.36 -34.38 -88.56
CA GLY A 883 0.63 -33.11 -87.89
C GLY A 883 -0.49 -32.07 -88.01
N SER A 884 -1.55 -32.33 -88.80
CA SER A 884 -2.73 -31.44 -88.88
C SER A 884 -4.05 -32.14 -88.58
N THR A 885 -4.19 -33.42 -88.91
CA THR A 885 -5.40 -34.22 -88.62
C THR A 885 -5.02 -35.59 -88.09
N SER A 886 -5.87 -36.17 -87.24
CA SER A 886 -5.72 -37.56 -86.79
C SER A 886 -6.75 -38.42 -87.51
N SER A 887 -6.29 -39.48 -88.17
CA SER A 887 -7.16 -40.46 -88.82
C SER A 887 -6.98 -41.82 -88.14
N THR A 888 -8.10 -42.47 -87.81
CA THR A 888 -8.10 -43.83 -87.29
C THR A 888 -7.51 -44.75 -88.34
N LYS A 889 -6.45 -45.50 -87.99
CA LYS A 889 -5.84 -46.51 -88.88
C LYS A 889 -6.16 -47.92 -88.45
N LEU A 890 -6.37 -48.13 -87.15
CA LEU A 890 -6.84 -49.39 -86.59
C LEU A 890 -7.87 -49.10 -85.51
N GLU A 891 -9.05 -49.71 -85.60
CA GLU A 891 -10.08 -49.67 -84.56
C GLU A 891 -10.59 -51.05 -84.20
N THR A 892 -10.84 -51.31 -82.92
CA THR A 892 -11.54 -52.52 -82.49
C THR A 892 -13.03 -52.40 -82.82
N ILE A 893 -13.60 -53.47 -83.36
CA ILE A 893 -15.04 -53.66 -83.54
C ILE A 893 -15.48 -54.87 -82.72
N SER A 894 -16.80 -55.09 -82.58
CA SER A 894 -17.34 -56.20 -81.76
C SER A 894 -16.88 -57.59 -82.21
N THR A 895 -16.41 -57.74 -83.46
CA THR A 895 -15.98 -59.02 -84.06
C THR A 895 -14.49 -59.08 -84.41
N GLY A 896 -13.68 -58.08 -84.06
CA GLY A 896 -12.26 -58.04 -84.43
C GLY A 896 -11.70 -56.62 -84.59
N ILE A 897 -10.94 -56.38 -85.67
CA ILE A 897 -10.36 -55.08 -85.98
C ILE A 897 -10.80 -54.59 -87.36
N LYS A 898 -10.89 -53.27 -87.52
CA LYS A 898 -11.05 -52.60 -88.81
C LYS A 898 -9.81 -51.74 -89.07
N VAL A 899 -9.18 -51.98 -90.22
CA VAL A 899 -8.04 -51.18 -90.71
C VAL A 899 -8.54 -50.21 -91.76
N SER A 900 -8.18 -48.93 -91.65
CA SER A 900 -8.56 -47.90 -92.61
C SER A 900 -7.33 -47.38 -93.36
N GLY A 901 -7.27 -47.68 -94.65
CA GLY A 901 -6.11 -47.48 -95.52
C GLY A 901 -5.55 -48.82 -96.02
N ASP A 902 -4.38 -48.77 -96.67
CA ASP A 902 -3.69 -49.98 -97.12
C ASP A 902 -3.20 -50.78 -95.91
N LEU A 903 -3.52 -52.06 -95.90
CA LEU A 903 -2.93 -53.03 -95.01
C LEU A 903 -1.80 -53.73 -95.77
N GLU A 904 -0.58 -53.25 -95.61
CA GLU A 904 0.60 -53.94 -96.12
C GLU A 904 0.93 -55.10 -95.17
N VAL A 905 0.65 -56.33 -95.61
CA VAL A 905 1.03 -57.56 -94.91
C VAL A 905 2.20 -58.15 -95.65
N THR A 906 3.36 -58.22 -95.00
CA THR A 906 4.58 -58.80 -95.58
C THR A 906 4.57 -60.34 -95.60
N GLY A 907 3.42 -60.96 -95.30
CA GLY A 907 3.14 -62.40 -95.32
C GLY A 907 1.75 -62.69 -95.90
N ASP A 908 1.33 -63.95 -95.97
CA ASP A 908 0.11 -64.35 -96.69
C ASP A 908 -1.20 -63.83 -96.08
N ILE A 909 -2.13 -63.43 -96.95
CA ILE A 909 -3.56 -63.20 -96.65
C ILE A 909 -4.39 -64.27 -97.37
N THR A 910 -5.07 -65.17 -96.64
CA THR A 910 -5.96 -66.19 -97.21
C THR A 910 -7.39 -65.65 -97.36
N ALA A 911 -7.83 -65.35 -98.60
CA ALA A 911 -9.19 -64.90 -98.91
C ALA A 911 -9.90 -65.85 -99.91
N PHE A 912 -10.86 -66.66 -99.44
CA PHE A 912 -11.62 -67.63 -100.26
C PHE A 912 -13.08 -67.18 -100.46
N TRP A 913 -13.49 -66.80 -101.68
CA TRP A 913 -14.92 -66.55 -101.98
C TRP A 913 -15.36 -66.91 -103.41
N SER A 914 -15.01 -68.08 -103.96
CA SER A 914 -15.53 -68.52 -105.28
C SER A 914 -15.84 -70.02 -105.33
N ALA A 915 -17.03 -70.42 -104.87
CA ALA A 915 -17.52 -71.81 -104.96
C ALA A 915 -18.06 -72.13 -106.38
N SER A 916 -17.71 -73.30 -106.95
CA SER A 916 -18.14 -73.76 -108.29
C SER A 916 -18.66 -75.21 -108.25
N ASP A 917 -19.68 -75.46 -107.44
CA ASP A 917 -20.38 -76.75 -107.32
C ASP A 917 -21.51 -76.88 -108.38
N SER A 918 -21.83 -78.10 -108.84
CA SER A 918 -22.94 -78.34 -109.79
C SER A 918 -24.31 -78.09 -109.16
N THR A 919 -24.44 -78.26 -107.84
CA THR A 919 -25.66 -77.95 -107.07
C THR A 919 -26.03 -76.47 -107.08
N LEU A 920 -25.11 -75.61 -107.50
CA LEU A 920 -25.29 -74.17 -107.57
C LEU A 920 -25.64 -73.68 -109.00
N LYS A 921 -26.01 -74.57 -109.96
CA LYS A 921 -26.25 -74.23 -111.39
C LYS A 921 -27.47 -74.96 -111.99
N ASP A 922 -28.27 -74.27 -112.81
CA ASP A 922 -29.47 -74.80 -113.54
C ASP A 922 -29.47 -74.35 -115.03
N ASN A 923 -30.19 -75.06 -115.93
CA ASN A 923 -30.29 -74.79 -117.39
C ASN A 923 -28.94 -74.79 -118.16
N VAL A 924 -28.08 -75.77 -117.87
CA VAL A 924 -26.75 -75.87 -118.48
C VAL A 924 -26.85 -76.36 -119.93
N THR A 925 -26.61 -75.46 -120.88
CA THR A 925 -26.51 -75.77 -122.31
C THR A 925 -25.12 -75.39 -122.83
N ALA A 926 -24.56 -76.20 -123.72
CA ALA A 926 -23.28 -75.88 -124.37
C ALA A 926 -23.42 -74.62 -125.22
N ILE A 927 -22.34 -73.83 -125.32
CA ILE A 927 -22.37 -72.55 -126.04
C ILE A 927 -22.45 -72.84 -127.55
N PRO A 928 -23.55 -72.50 -128.24
CA PRO A 928 -23.70 -72.81 -129.66
C PRO A 928 -22.93 -71.82 -130.55
N SER A 929 -22.43 -72.30 -131.69
CA SER A 929 -21.67 -71.50 -132.66
C SER A 929 -20.47 -70.81 -132.01
N ALA A 930 -19.85 -71.47 -131.02
CA ALA A 930 -18.78 -70.92 -130.20
C ALA A 930 -17.56 -70.52 -131.03
N LEU A 931 -17.25 -71.25 -132.12
CA LEU A 931 -16.16 -70.90 -133.01
C LEU A 931 -16.44 -69.60 -133.78
N ASP A 932 -17.67 -69.41 -134.27
CA ASP A 932 -18.03 -68.18 -134.97
C ASP A 932 -18.08 -66.99 -133.98
N LYS A 933 -18.49 -67.24 -132.73
CA LYS A 933 -18.39 -66.26 -131.64
C LYS A 933 -16.94 -65.90 -131.30
N ILE A 934 -16.03 -66.87 -131.19
CA ILE A 934 -14.62 -66.60 -130.94
C ILE A 934 -13.96 -65.91 -132.14
N LYS A 935 -14.35 -66.22 -133.37
CA LYS A 935 -13.89 -65.48 -134.56
C LYS A 935 -14.36 -64.03 -134.61
N ALA A 936 -15.46 -63.70 -133.92
CA ALA A 936 -15.99 -62.34 -133.82
C ALA A 936 -15.26 -61.48 -132.77
N ILE A 937 -14.43 -62.08 -131.90
CA ILE A 937 -13.55 -61.33 -131.01
C ILE A 937 -12.13 -61.32 -131.55
N SER A 938 -11.45 -60.19 -131.38
CA SER A 938 -10.04 -60.07 -131.71
C SER A 938 -9.18 -60.06 -130.45
N GLY A 939 -8.14 -60.88 -130.47
CA GLY A 939 -7.03 -60.75 -129.52
C GLY A 939 -6.26 -59.50 -129.93
N ASN A 940 -6.37 -58.46 -129.12
CA ASN A 940 -5.79 -57.16 -129.42
C ASN A 940 -4.58 -56.95 -128.53
N THR A 941 -3.47 -56.55 -129.14
CA THR A 941 -2.48 -55.77 -128.41
C THR A 941 -2.97 -54.32 -128.43
N PHE A 942 -2.96 -53.67 -127.27
CA PHE A 942 -3.40 -52.29 -127.17
C PHE A 942 -2.49 -51.53 -126.21
N THR A 943 -2.39 -50.23 -126.45
CA THR A 943 -1.72 -49.31 -125.53
C THR A 943 -2.78 -48.65 -124.68
N TRP A 944 -2.58 -48.68 -123.36
CA TRP A 944 -3.51 -48.05 -122.43
C TRP A 944 -3.54 -46.54 -122.66
N LYS A 945 -4.75 -45.98 -122.80
CA LYS A 945 -4.98 -44.53 -123.00
C LYS A 945 -5.08 -43.73 -121.69
N GLY A 946 -4.68 -44.34 -120.56
CA GLY A 946 -4.84 -43.78 -119.21
C GLY A 946 -6.30 -43.78 -118.78
N PHE A 947 -6.61 -44.35 -117.62
CA PHE A 947 -7.98 -44.33 -117.09
C PHE A 947 -8.05 -44.07 -115.58
N ARG A 948 -7.00 -44.37 -114.81
CA ARG A 948 -6.83 -44.00 -113.40
C ARG A 948 -5.35 -43.72 -113.10
N ASP A 949 -5.06 -43.03 -112.00
CA ASP A 949 -3.70 -42.64 -111.56
C ASP A 949 -2.69 -43.81 -111.40
N GLN A 950 -3.16 -45.05 -111.54
CA GLN A 950 -2.36 -46.28 -111.42
C GLN A 950 -2.53 -47.24 -112.62
N THR A 951 -3.17 -46.83 -113.71
CA THR A 951 -3.12 -47.58 -114.98
C THR A 951 -1.91 -47.13 -115.80
N PRO A 952 -1.07 -48.04 -116.32
CA PRO A 952 0.17 -47.68 -117.01
C PRO A 952 -0.13 -47.09 -118.41
N GLU A 953 -0.44 -45.80 -118.46
CA GLU A 953 -0.69 -45.03 -119.68
C GLU A 953 0.55 -45.06 -120.59
N GLY A 954 0.37 -45.46 -121.84
CA GLY A 954 1.47 -45.61 -122.80
C GLY A 954 2.13 -47.00 -122.81
N GLU A 955 1.85 -47.90 -121.83
CA GLU A 955 2.35 -49.28 -121.88
C GLU A 955 1.51 -50.17 -122.81
N GLN A 956 2.22 -51.06 -123.51
CA GLN A 956 1.60 -52.09 -124.36
C GLN A 956 1.18 -53.27 -123.52
N ASP A 957 -0.07 -53.67 -123.66
CA ASP A 957 -0.62 -54.86 -123.05
C ASP A 957 -1.40 -55.67 -124.10
N THR A 958 -1.71 -56.92 -123.79
CA THR A 958 -2.47 -57.81 -124.67
C THR A 958 -3.71 -58.31 -123.95
N GLY A 959 -4.85 -58.17 -124.61
CA GLY A 959 -6.12 -58.64 -124.07
C GLY A 959 -7.20 -58.64 -125.12
N VAL A 960 -8.45 -58.66 -124.66
CA VAL A 960 -9.63 -58.58 -125.52
C VAL A 960 -10.36 -57.27 -125.28
N ILE A 961 -10.96 -56.71 -126.32
CA ILE A 961 -11.79 -55.52 -126.19
C ILE A 961 -13.09 -55.92 -125.51
N ALA A 962 -13.39 -55.34 -124.34
CA ALA A 962 -14.55 -55.70 -123.54
C ALA A 962 -15.87 -55.60 -124.33
N GLN A 963 -15.96 -54.64 -125.24
CA GLN A 963 -17.13 -54.41 -126.08
C GLN A 963 -17.31 -55.52 -127.14
N GLU A 964 -16.22 -56.07 -127.68
CA GLU A 964 -16.27 -57.23 -128.59
C GLU A 964 -16.74 -58.48 -127.86
N VAL A 965 -16.27 -58.67 -126.62
CA VAL A 965 -16.70 -59.79 -125.76
C VAL A 965 -18.16 -59.65 -125.35
N GLU A 966 -18.64 -58.43 -125.08
CA GLU A 966 -20.05 -58.18 -124.74
C GLU A 966 -20.98 -58.47 -125.93
N ALA A 967 -20.55 -58.14 -127.15
CA ALA A 967 -21.32 -58.38 -128.38
C ALA A 967 -21.60 -59.88 -128.64
N LEU A 968 -20.90 -60.81 -127.96
CA LEU A 968 -21.15 -62.25 -128.05
C LEU A 968 -22.49 -62.69 -127.44
N GLY A 969 -23.13 -61.82 -126.66
CA GLY A 969 -24.42 -62.08 -126.03
C GLY A 969 -24.39 -63.15 -124.94
N LEU A 970 -23.23 -63.38 -124.30
CA LEU A 970 -23.06 -64.36 -123.23
C LEU A 970 -23.04 -63.67 -121.84
N PRO A 971 -23.84 -64.12 -120.86
CA PRO A 971 -24.01 -63.42 -119.59
C PRO A 971 -22.77 -63.49 -118.70
N GLY A 972 -22.44 -62.37 -118.05
CA GLY A 972 -21.46 -62.30 -116.96
C GLY A 972 -19.99 -62.35 -117.37
N LEU A 973 -19.68 -62.33 -118.66
CA LEU A 973 -18.32 -62.21 -119.20
C LEU A 973 -17.77 -60.78 -119.10
N VAL A 974 -18.65 -59.80 -119.26
CA VAL A 974 -18.35 -58.38 -119.17
C VAL A 974 -19.25 -57.77 -118.13
N LYS A 975 -18.68 -56.92 -117.26
CA LYS A 975 -19.42 -56.11 -116.30
C LYS A 975 -19.11 -54.65 -116.55
N THR A 976 -20.14 -53.81 -116.56
CA THR A 976 -19.97 -52.35 -116.56
C THR A 976 -19.85 -51.90 -115.10
N ASN A 977 -18.76 -51.22 -114.77
CA ASN A 977 -18.53 -50.66 -113.44
C ASN A 977 -19.32 -49.35 -113.28
N GLU A 978 -19.40 -48.83 -112.05
CA GLU A 978 -20.15 -47.60 -111.73
C GLU A 978 -19.71 -46.38 -112.56
N ASP A 979 -18.45 -46.35 -113.01
CA ASP A 979 -17.89 -45.28 -113.83
C ASP A 979 -18.21 -45.41 -115.33
N GLY A 980 -19.00 -46.40 -115.74
CA GLY A 980 -19.39 -46.64 -117.13
C GLY A 980 -18.39 -47.43 -117.97
N HIS A 981 -17.21 -47.74 -117.42
CA HIS A 981 -16.19 -48.58 -118.07
C HIS A 981 -16.47 -50.07 -117.90
N LYS A 982 -16.08 -50.87 -118.90
CA LYS A 982 -16.35 -52.30 -118.94
C LYS A 982 -15.12 -53.11 -118.56
N SER A 983 -15.28 -54.08 -117.67
CA SER A 983 -14.24 -55.03 -117.25
C SER A 983 -14.61 -56.44 -117.68
N VAL A 984 -13.61 -57.19 -118.14
CA VAL A 984 -13.76 -58.58 -118.62
C VAL A 984 -13.35 -59.55 -117.52
N SER A 985 -14.19 -60.53 -117.23
CA SER A 985 -13.83 -61.66 -116.38
C SER A 985 -13.06 -62.68 -117.21
N TYR A 986 -11.73 -62.56 -117.28
CA TYR A 986 -10.87 -63.45 -118.07
C TYR A 986 -11.07 -64.94 -117.75
N THR A 987 -11.29 -65.27 -116.47
CA THR A 987 -11.61 -66.64 -116.03
C THR A 987 -12.89 -67.21 -116.66
N LYS A 988 -13.83 -66.37 -117.12
CA LYS A 988 -15.10 -66.79 -117.73
C LYS A 988 -15.05 -66.86 -119.26
N LEU A 989 -13.97 -66.43 -119.91
CA LEU A 989 -13.74 -66.64 -121.35
C LEU A 989 -13.34 -68.08 -121.68
N ILE A 990 -12.75 -68.77 -120.70
CA ILE A 990 -12.25 -70.15 -120.84
C ILE A 990 -13.35 -71.12 -121.34
N PRO A 991 -14.59 -71.13 -120.78
CA PRO A 991 -15.69 -71.93 -121.31
C PRO A 991 -16.02 -71.70 -122.80
N VAL A 992 -15.91 -70.46 -123.28
CA VAL A 992 -16.19 -70.11 -124.69
C VAL A 992 -15.11 -70.67 -125.61
N LEU A 993 -13.84 -70.58 -125.19
CA LEU A 993 -12.70 -71.14 -125.92
C LEU A 993 -12.77 -72.67 -125.98
N ILE A 994 -13.21 -73.34 -124.90
CA ILE A 994 -13.37 -74.79 -124.86
C ILE A 994 -14.33 -75.27 -125.97
N GLU A 995 -15.52 -74.68 -126.06
CA GLU A 995 -16.50 -75.09 -127.09
C GLU A 995 -16.09 -74.66 -128.50
N ALA A 996 -15.40 -73.53 -128.65
CA ALA A 996 -14.89 -73.08 -129.95
C ALA A 996 -13.82 -74.02 -130.52
N ILE A 997 -12.91 -74.52 -129.67
CA ILE A 997 -11.90 -75.50 -130.08
C ILE A 997 -12.55 -76.83 -130.45
N LYS A 998 -13.59 -77.28 -129.71
CA LYS A 998 -14.34 -78.49 -130.07
C LYS A 998 -15.00 -78.35 -131.44
N GLU A 999 -15.68 -77.24 -131.72
CA GLU A 999 -16.28 -76.96 -133.03
C GLU A 999 -15.23 -76.87 -134.16
N LEU A 1000 -14.06 -76.28 -133.90
CA LEU A 1000 -12.97 -76.20 -134.87
C LEU A 1000 -12.39 -77.59 -135.17
N SER A 1001 -12.15 -78.41 -134.15
CA SER A 1001 -11.66 -79.78 -134.32
C SER A 1001 -12.61 -80.58 -135.21
N THR A 1002 -13.92 -80.52 -134.96
CA THR A 1002 -14.92 -81.21 -135.79
C THR A 1002 -14.91 -80.75 -137.26
N LYS A 1003 -14.66 -79.45 -137.53
CA LYS A 1003 -14.56 -78.93 -138.90
C LYS A 1003 -13.26 -79.34 -139.61
N VAL A 1004 -12.15 -79.51 -138.88
CA VAL A 1004 -10.86 -79.95 -139.43
C VAL A 1004 -10.89 -81.45 -139.72
N ASP A 1005 -11.47 -82.27 -138.84
CA ASP A 1005 -11.61 -83.71 -139.02
C ASP A 1005 -12.48 -84.09 -140.24
N ALA A 1006 -13.34 -83.18 -140.72
CA ALA A 1006 -14.17 -83.36 -141.91
C ALA A 1006 -13.49 -83.02 -143.25
N LEU A 1007 -12.24 -82.50 -143.23
CA LEU A 1007 -11.45 -82.14 -144.42
C LEU A 1007 -10.34 -83.16 -144.76
N SER A 1008 -10.25 -84.25 -143.98
CA SER A 1008 -9.37 -85.42 -144.17
C SER A 1008 -10.19 -86.68 -144.38
#